data_AF-A0A6A4WWB9-F1
#
_entry.id   AF-A0A6A4WWB9-F1
#
_cell.length_a   1.000
_cell.length_b   1.000
_cell.length_c   1.000
_cell.angle_alpha   90.00
_cell.angle_beta   90.00
_cell.angle_gamma   90.00
#
_symmetry.space_group_name_H-M   'P 1'
#
loop_
_entity.id
_entity.type
_entity.pdbx_description
1 polymer ?
#
loop_
_entity_poly.entity_id
_entity_poly.type
_entity_poly.pdbx_seq_one_letter_code
_entity_poly.pdbx_strand_id
1 'polypeptide(L)'
;MGRSQDAMSAELPLHVSPESTPLCTGDGGASDQARLLAAVRAGQLQLVSQLASCRDVDINHFYDYPDNCTCLQAAIEGGRHDIVAELLRCRADPNVWNPVLKTSLLHLAVQKRDPQCAVLLLDHGADVATKNGKGRTPLHVLAERPAADDAEAERCVALGKALLARPTVDVDAADRAGCTALYLAAASGADQVARLLLSNNADPSCTVDGCSAGELLQKRGVSLEPDPQLAVTALTGRSAQNVLFEALQQRDLTRFGAVLRDNSRNRRVVDAFHGNTTCLQYASDHGLHEYVGLLLRHGADVSLANPTNGWTALHFAAARGFHRVLEKLIHHEPPPVDVPDHGGETVLHKLARAEYDPQETDLAEGEADRGLCLELLTKMQAAQPGRLQLDVNGQDKLGSTPLHYAVARGDAVAIEALLRLGANIGVKNRFGETPVRGLPADALQRYLDECVTCNDRPVTDAHFQIELCYSFLAPRRRGFVDPLPETESLWYMAQSKRHRHLLKHPVISSFLDLKWQVVRGSVWANLALYSLFVILMTTFVFLNVSRDWNTRQRRQATENPNSSNSQTVEESSSDPGFQFVFIATALILVLLILRELFQFFVAPRRYIFSFENYVEASMLVLSALLLFSTVDEEQTRRFSALVILLSWTEFFMLMGRLPLFSIYVTMFTTVLFRFVRFLAWYFVLIVAFSLSMFVLFQGDEAFPNPSSALIKTMVMTIGEMDYGSLPIAQHTPVAQLVFVAFLFLITVVLMNLLNGLAVADTGEIQDQAQIYGYVGRVELISYIESMLLGDPFNFLSNYPPFKWLRWVPDCAPCSWLGSVSPLTQLRAWLGGRTLLFFNTLPNKNLTVLPNQRNWQLDPNTCNARFSLDKQIIEDAKTLLISKRQPQDDVSERLEQLEKKLDRLLSRLLPAEDAVA
;
A
#
# COMPACT_ATOMS: atom_id res chain seq x y z
N MET A 1 6.84 -18.78 59.91
CA MET A 1 7.51 -18.88 61.24
C MET A 1 7.70 -17.46 61.77
N GLY A 2 7.72 -17.24 63.09
CA GLY A 2 7.60 -15.90 63.75
C GLY A 2 8.77 -14.92 63.51
N ARG A 3 8.84 -13.71 64.09
CA ARG A 3 8.11 -13.03 65.21
C ARG A 3 7.40 -11.72 64.71
N SER A 4 6.91 -10.71 65.46
CA SER A 4 6.95 -10.28 66.89
C SER A 4 5.66 -9.45 67.19
N GLN A 5 5.11 -9.29 68.41
CA GLN A 5 5.50 -8.48 69.61
C GLN A 5 5.65 -6.96 69.36
N ASP A 6 5.07 -6.02 70.13
CA ASP A 6 4.16 -6.04 71.30
C ASP A 6 3.29 -4.73 71.26
N ALA A 7 2.04 -4.65 71.77
CA ALA A 7 1.59 -4.34 73.15
C ALA A 7 2.16 -3.01 73.74
N MET A 8 1.47 -2.20 74.57
CA MET A 8 0.14 -2.31 75.22
C MET A 8 -0.40 -0.93 75.67
N SER A 9 -1.59 -0.92 76.28
CA SER A 9 -2.47 0.21 76.68
C SER A 9 -2.16 0.93 78.03
N ALA A 10 -2.98 1.95 78.35
CA ALA A 10 -3.24 2.62 79.65
C ALA A 10 -2.39 3.88 79.99
N GLU A 11 -2.84 4.92 80.72
CA GLU A 11 -4.17 5.38 81.22
C GLU A 11 -4.09 6.84 81.76
N LEU A 12 -5.14 7.67 81.59
CA LEU A 12 -5.54 8.81 82.47
C LEU A 12 -4.51 9.98 82.70
N PRO A 13 -4.78 11.03 83.54
CA PRO A 13 -5.73 12.14 83.31
C PRO A 13 -5.19 13.58 83.63
N LEU A 14 -6.11 14.57 83.71
CA LEU A 14 -6.09 15.88 84.45
C LEU A 14 -5.81 17.23 83.73
N HIS A 15 -6.52 18.24 84.24
CA HIS A 15 -6.48 19.68 83.89
C HIS A 15 -5.18 20.40 84.32
N VAL A 16 -4.74 21.41 83.53
CA VAL A 16 -4.54 22.83 83.93
C VAL A 16 -4.70 23.72 82.67
N SER A 17 -5.06 25.00 82.88
CA SER A 17 -5.33 26.03 81.86
C SER A 17 -4.04 26.72 81.32
N PRO A 18 -4.09 27.92 80.69
CA PRO A 18 -3.90 28.06 79.25
C PRO A 18 -2.63 28.83 78.86
N GLU A 19 -1.86 28.36 77.88
CA GLU A 19 -0.89 29.22 77.19
C GLU A 19 -0.52 28.72 75.79
N SER A 20 -0.01 29.65 74.98
CA SER A 20 0.21 29.54 73.53
C SER A 20 1.07 28.33 73.09
N THR A 21 0.52 27.49 72.23
CA THR A 21 1.30 26.59 71.36
C THR A 21 0.67 26.51 69.95
N PRO A 22 1.47 26.49 68.87
CA PRO A 22 0.95 26.33 67.52
C PRO A 22 0.63 24.86 67.25
N LEU A 23 -0.65 24.53 67.09
CA LEU A 23 -1.12 23.19 66.72
C LEU A 23 -0.96 22.91 65.22
N CYS A 24 0.30 22.94 64.76
CA CYS A 24 0.75 22.13 63.63
C CYS A 24 1.39 20.86 64.22
N THR A 25 0.58 19.85 64.51
CA THR A 25 1.07 18.54 64.96
C THR A 25 1.80 17.87 63.80
N GLY A 26 3.10 17.64 63.94
CA GLY A 26 4.00 17.16 62.88
C GLY A 26 3.82 15.70 62.46
N ASP A 27 2.59 15.20 62.38
CA ASP A 27 2.26 13.87 61.88
C ASP A 27 1.01 13.94 60.98
N GLY A 28 1.23 13.74 59.66
CA GLY A 28 0.16 13.45 58.69
C GLY A 28 -0.43 14.64 57.93
N GLY A 29 0.25 15.12 56.88
CA GLY A 29 -0.32 16.09 55.91
C GLY A 29 -1.61 15.65 55.21
N ALA A 30 -1.93 14.34 55.22
CA ALA A 30 -3.23 13.82 54.77
C ALA A 30 -4.41 14.22 55.69
N SER A 31 -4.15 14.48 56.98
CA SER A 31 -5.17 14.88 57.96
C SER A 31 -5.67 16.30 57.69
N ASP A 32 -4.75 17.26 57.53
CA ASP A 32 -5.10 18.67 57.37
C ASP A 32 -5.73 18.97 55.99
N GLN A 33 -5.32 18.23 54.95
CA GLN A 33 -6.00 18.25 53.65
C GLN A 33 -7.47 17.81 53.77
N ALA A 34 -7.75 16.69 54.46
CA ALA A 34 -9.13 16.24 54.69
C ALA A 34 -9.94 17.22 55.58
N ARG A 35 -9.28 17.84 56.57
CA ARG A 35 -9.88 18.87 57.43
C ARG A 35 -10.24 20.14 56.65
N LEU A 36 -9.47 20.53 55.63
CA LEU A 36 -9.81 21.68 54.78
C LEU A 36 -11.14 21.46 54.06
N LEU A 37 -11.35 20.31 53.42
CA LEU A 37 -12.64 20.01 52.75
C LEU A 37 -13.81 19.98 53.74
N ALA A 38 -13.60 19.40 54.93
CA ALA A 38 -14.61 19.39 56.00
C ALA A 38 -14.96 20.82 56.47
N ALA A 39 -13.95 21.68 56.68
CA ALA A 39 -14.13 23.08 57.08
C ALA A 39 -14.86 23.90 56.01
N VAL A 40 -14.51 23.70 54.73
CA VAL A 40 -15.19 24.32 53.58
C VAL A 40 -16.66 23.91 53.52
N ARG A 41 -16.97 22.62 53.72
CA ARG A 41 -18.36 22.10 53.75
C ARG A 41 -19.16 22.60 54.96
N ALA A 42 -18.52 22.69 56.13
CA ALA A 42 -19.12 23.18 57.37
C ALA A 42 -19.28 24.72 57.42
N GLY A 43 -18.77 25.46 56.43
CA GLY A 43 -18.89 26.93 56.37
C GLY A 43 -17.94 27.69 57.31
N GLN A 44 -16.87 27.06 57.79
CA GLN A 44 -16.02 27.62 58.85
C GLN A 44 -14.92 28.55 58.29
N LEU A 45 -15.30 29.76 57.86
CA LEU A 45 -14.42 30.74 57.19
C LEU A 45 -13.06 30.94 57.90
N GLN A 46 -13.06 31.11 59.23
CA GLN A 46 -11.83 31.32 60.02
C GLN A 46 -10.90 30.10 60.07
N LEU A 47 -11.46 28.89 59.98
CA LEU A 47 -10.66 27.66 59.90
C LEU A 47 -10.14 27.44 58.47
N VAL A 48 -10.93 27.82 57.46
CA VAL A 48 -10.51 27.77 56.05
C VAL A 48 -9.35 28.75 55.78
N SER A 49 -9.41 29.99 56.25
CA SER A 49 -8.32 30.96 56.06
C SER A 49 -7.01 30.53 56.75
N GLN A 50 -7.12 29.92 57.94
CA GLN A 50 -5.98 29.34 58.65
C GLN A 50 -5.37 28.15 57.88
N LEU A 51 -6.18 27.16 57.51
CA LEU A 51 -5.70 25.95 56.81
C LEU A 51 -5.22 26.24 55.38
N ALA A 52 -5.86 27.16 54.65
CA ALA A 52 -5.42 27.58 53.31
C ALA A 52 -4.16 28.48 53.32
N SER A 53 -3.75 28.97 54.50
CA SER A 53 -2.47 29.66 54.68
C SER A 53 -1.31 28.73 55.06
N CYS A 54 -1.59 27.45 55.35
CA CYS A 54 -0.57 26.46 55.68
C CYS A 54 0.20 26.01 54.43
N ARG A 55 1.53 25.89 54.54
CA ARG A 55 2.41 25.59 53.40
C ARG A 55 2.29 24.15 52.88
N ASP A 56 1.80 23.23 53.70
CA ASP A 56 1.74 21.80 53.41
C ASP A 56 0.36 21.34 52.89
N VAL A 57 -0.55 22.29 52.61
CA VAL A 57 -1.92 22.03 52.12
C VAL A 57 -2.04 22.48 50.66
N ASP A 58 -2.46 21.58 49.77
CA ASP A 58 -2.72 21.92 48.37
C ASP A 58 -4.17 22.40 48.19
N ILE A 59 -4.33 23.70 47.94
CA ILE A 59 -5.64 24.35 47.76
C ILE A 59 -6.37 23.83 46.50
N ASN A 60 -5.61 23.40 45.49
CA ASN A 60 -6.14 22.93 44.20
C ASN A 60 -6.30 21.40 44.14
N HIS A 61 -6.08 20.71 45.27
CA HIS A 61 -6.21 19.26 45.37
C HIS A 61 -7.58 18.77 44.91
N PHE A 62 -7.58 17.73 44.06
CA PHE A 62 -8.77 17.02 43.64
C PHE A 62 -9.02 15.85 44.58
N TYR A 63 -10.14 15.87 45.30
CA TYR A 63 -10.52 14.81 46.23
C TYR A 63 -11.25 13.72 45.45
N ASP A 64 -10.72 12.50 45.51
CA ASP A 64 -11.31 11.31 44.87
C ASP A 64 -12.62 10.86 45.54
N TYR A 65 -13.16 9.71 45.11
CA TYR A 65 -14.40 9.14 45.63
C TYR A 65 -14.39 9.01 47.17
N PRO A 66 -15.44 9.46 47.89
CA PRO A 66 -16.78 9.79 47.39
C PRO A 66 -16.96 11.21 46.82
N ASP A 67 -15.98 12.09 46.97
CA ASP A 67 -16.18 13.54 46.83
C ASP A 67 -16.08 14.04 45.39
N ASN A 68 -15.10 13.55 44.62
CA ASN A 68 -14.90 13.86 43.19
C ASN A 68 -14.91 15.37 42.87
N CYS A 69 -14.36 16.21 43.75
CA CYS A 69 -14.42 17.67 43.68
C CYS A 69 -13.16 18.33 44.25
N THR A 70 -12.91 19.60 43.93
CA THR A 70 -11.92 20.43 44.65
C THR A 70 -12.56 21.20 45.81
N CYS A 71 -11.75 21.76 46.72
CA CYS A 71 -12.24 22.66 47.78
C CYS A 71 -13.02 23.86 47.20
N LEU A 72 -12.51 24.49 46.14
CA LEU A 72 -13.18 25.61 45.48
C LEU A 72 -14.52 25.18 44.84
N GLN A 73 -14.58 23.99 44.25
CA GLN A 73 -15.83 23.41 43.75
C GLN A 73 -16.84 23.19 44.89
N ALA A 74 -16.44 22.57 46.01
CA ALA A 74 -17.32 22.31 47.15
C ALA A 74 -17.85 23.59 47.83
N ALA A 75 -17.11 24.71 47.73
CA ALA A 75 -17.57 26.03 48.17
C ALA A 75 -18.66 26.60 47.24
N ILE A 76 -18.49 26.49 45.91
CA ILE A 76 -19.47 26.90 44.90
C ILE A 76 -20.73 26.03 44.94
N GLU A 77 -20.60 24.71 45.09
CA GLU A 77 -21.76 23.80 45.16
C GLU A 77 -22.70 24.11 46.32
N GLY A 78 -22.15 24.63 47.41
CA GLY A 78 -22.88 25.08 48.59
C GLY A 78 -23.18 26.56 48.66
N GLY A 79 -22.88 27.35 47.61
CA GLY A 79 -23.23 28.78 47.52
C GLY A 79 -22.59 29.67 48.59
N ARG A 80 -21.35 29.37 49.01
CA ARG A 80 -20.66 30.10 50.10
C ARG A 80 -19.66 31.12 49.54
N HIS A 81 -20.16 32.28 49.11
CA HIS A 81 -19.38 33.35 48.46
C HIS A 81 -18.17 33.80 49.26
N ASP A 82 -18.31 33.94 50.58
CA ASP A 82 -17.23 34.38 51.47
C ASP A 82 -16.04 33.40 51.46
N ILE A 83 -16.33 32.10 51.38
CA ILE A 83 -15.31 31.04 51.31
C ILE A 83 -14.72 30.95 49.90
N VAL A 84 -15.53 31.15 48.85
CA VAL A 84 -15.02 31.25 47.47
C VAL A 84 -14.06 32.43 47.34
N ALA A 85 -14.41 33.59 47.90
CA ALA A 85 -13.56 34.78 47.91
C ALA A 85 -12.25 34.52 48.68
N GLU A 86 -12.31 33.91 49.87
CA GLU A 86 -11.10 33.65 50.67
C GLU A 86 -10.18 32.61 50.01
N LEU A 87 -10.73 31.53 49.44
CA LEU A 87 -9.94 30.54 48.70
C LEU A 87 -9.24 31.16 47.47
N LEU A 88 -9.93 32.04 46.72
CA LEU A 88 -9.34 32.78 45.60
C LEU A 88 -8.25 33.76 46.06
N ARG A 89 -8.41 34.42 47.22
CA ARG A 89 -7.35 35.25 47.83
C ARG A 89 -6.12 34.42 48.24
N CYS A 90 -6.31 33.19 48.68
CA CYS A 90 -5.25 32.21 48.92
C CYS A 90 -4.63 31.62 47.64
N ARG A 91 -4.96 32.14 46.44
CA ARG A 91 -4.49 31.69 45.12
C ARG A 91 -4.99 30.31 44.67
N ALA A 92 -6.22 29.93 45.04
CA ALA A 92 -6.93 28.87 44.32
C ALA A 92 -7.05 29.21 42.83
N ASP A 93 -6.87 28.22 41.95
CA ASP A 93 -6.99 28.42 40.50
C ASP A 93 -8.48 28.37 40.08
N PRO A 94 -9.05 29.45 39.52
CA PRO A 94 -10.45 29.48 39.10
C PRO A 94 -10.74 28.64 37.84
N ASN A 95 -9.69 28.14 37.15
CA ASN A 95 -9.81 27.39 35.90
C ASN A 95 -9.69 25.87 36.08
N VAL A 96 -9.64 25.36 37.31
CA VAL A 96 -9.55 23.91 37.56
C VAL A 96 -10.74 23.17 36.94
N TRP A 97 -10.41 22.12 36.18
CA TRP A 97 -11.36 21.29 35.46
C TRP A 97 -11.70 20.03 36.26
N ASN A 98 -12.99 19.72 36.38
CA ASN A 98 -13.42 18.44 36.97
C ASN A 98 -13.41 17.33 35.90
N PRO A 99 -12.55 16.30 35.99
CA PRO A 99 -12.45 15.24 34.98
C PRO A 99 -13.66 14.29 34.98
N VAL A 100 -14.34 14.13 36.13
CA VAL A 100 -15.51 13.24 36.30
C VAL A 100 -16.76 13.88 35.70
N LEU A 101 -17.06 15.13 36.09
CA LEU A 101 -18.21 15.89 35.62
C LEU A 101 -17.98 16.54 34.24
N LYS A 102 -16.74 16.59 33.76
CA LYS A 102 -16.30 17.22 32.50
C LYS A 102 -16.81 18.67 32.39
N THR A 103 -16.55 19.45 33.44
CA THR A 103 -17.04 20.83 33.58
C THR A 103 -16.01 21.70 34.30
N SER A 104 -16.02 23.02 34.04
CA SER A 104 -15.21 23.99 34.78
C SER A 104 -16.00 24.65 35.91
N LEU A 105 -15.31 25.27 36.87
CA LEU A 105 -15.94 25.97 38.00
C LEU A 105 -16.91 27.07 37.55
N LEU A 106 -16.61 27.78 36.46
CA LEU A 106 -17.49 28.80 35.89
C LEU A 106 -18.81 28.20 35.37
N HIS A 107 -18.77 27.07 34.66
CA HIS A 107 -19.99 26.37 34.23
C HIS A 107 -20.87 25.94 35.41
N LEU A 108 -20.25 25.51 36.52
CA LEU A 108 -20.97 25.11 37.73
C LEU A 108 -21.65 26.31 38.42
N ALA A 109 -20.97 27.45 38.53
CA ALA A 109 -21.57 28.69 39.03
C ALA A 109 -22.77 29.15 38.17
N VAL A 110 -22.65 29.05 36.84
CA VAL A 110 -23.76 29.31 35.90
C VAL A 110 -24.92 28.33 36.10
N GLN A 111 -24.63 27.04 36.21
CA GLN A 111 -25.63 25.98 36.40
C GLN A 111 -26.43 26.17 37.70
N LYS A 112 -25.76 26.65 38.76
CA LYS A 112 -26.34 27.03 40.06
C LYS A 112 -27.07 28.39 40.04
N ARG A 113 -27.00 29.15 38.94
CA ARG A 113 -27.55 30.52 38.78
C ARG A 113 -27.04 31.50 39.84
N ASP A 114 -25.77 31.38 40.20
CA ASP A 114 -25.15 32.18 41.24
C ASP A 114 -24.28 33.30 40.64
N PRO A 115 -24.80 34.55 40.52
CA PRO A 115 -24.05 35.65 39.93
C PRO A 115 -22.88 36.10 40.80
N GLN A 116 -22.95 35.91 42.12
CA GLN A 116 -21.90 36.35 43.05
C GLN A 116 -20.68 35.42 42.95
N CYS A 117 -20.88 34.10 42.94
CA CYS A 117 -19.79 33.15 42.67
C CYS A 117 -19.21 33.34 41.26
N ALA A 118 -20.06 33.58 40.25
CA ALA A 118 -19.60 33.79 38.88
C ALA A 118 -18.73 35.07 38.76
N VAL A 119 -19.15 36.20 39.33
CA VAL A 119 -18.36 37.45 39.30
C VAL A 119 -17.03 37.27 40.04
N LEU A 120 -17.02 36.65 41.23
CA LEU A 120 -15.78 36.39 41.98
C LEU A 120 -14.78 35.56 41.17
N LEU A 121 -15.23 34.52 40.46
CA LEU A 121 -14.38 33.72 39.57
C LEU A 121 -13.85 34.53 38.38
N LEU A 122 -14.71 35.34 37.74
CA LEU A 122 -14.35 36.16 36.59
C LEU A 122 -13.33 37.26 36.95
N ASP A 123 -13.46 37.87 38.12
CA ASP A 123 -12.52 38.90 38.60
C ASP A 123 -11.14 38.34 38.99
N HIS A 124 -11.07 37.04 39.32
CA HIS A 124 -9.80 36.33 39.56
C HIS A 124 -9.26 35.60 38.31
N GLY A 125 -9.85 35.81 37.14
CA GLY A 125 -9.31 35.31 35.86
C GLY A 125 -9.85 33.96 35.37
N ALA A 126 -11.09 33.60 35.72
CA ALA A 126 -11.79 32.47 35.10
C ALA A 126 -12.01 32.69 33.58
N ASP A 127 -11.69 31.68 32.78
CA ASP A 127 -11.85 31.72 31.32
C ASP A 127 -13.31 31.47 30.90
N VAL A 128 -13.91 32.54 30.37
CA VAL A 128 -15.25 32.60 29.79
C VAL A 128 -15.42 31.77 28.51
N ALA A 129 -14.33 31.46 27.80
CA ALA A 129 -14.35 30.68 26.56
C ALA A 129 -14.23 29.17 26.78
N THR A 130 -14.10 28.72 28.05
CA THR A 130 -14.04 27.29 28.37
C THR A 130 -15.24 26.52 27.81
N LYS A 131 -15.01 25.29 27.33
CA LYS A 131 -16.06 24.40 26.82
C LYS A 131 -16.18 23.14 27.68
N ASN A 132 -17.40 22.82 28.12
CA ASN A 132 -17.67 21.61 28.90
C ASN A 132 -17.64 20.32 28.05
N GLY A 133 -17.92 19.16 28.64
CA GLY A 133 -17.92 17.86 27.96
C GLY A 133 -18.88 17.70 26.77
N LYS A 134 -19.89 18.57 26.63
CA LYS A 134 -20.80 18.67 25.47
C LYS A 134 -20.30 19.67 24.41
N GLY A 135 -19.17 20.34 24.64
CA GLY A 135 -18.67 21.45 23.82
C GLY A 135 -19.35 22.80 24.08
N ARG A 136 -20.21 22.88 25.10
CA ARG A 136 -20.97 24.07 25.46
C ARG A 136 -20.12 25.06 26.25
N THR A 137 -20.28 26.36 25.98
CA THR A 137 -19.71 27.46 26.77
C THR A 137 -20.62 27.81 27.97
N PRO A 138 -20.20 28.66 28.92
CA PRO A 138 -21.06 29.14 30.00
C PRO A 138 -22.39 29.74 29.52
N LEU A 139 -22.41 30.46 28.39
CA LEU A 139 -23.66 31.01 27.81
C LEU A 139 -24.67 29.92 27.40
N HIS A 140 -24.19 28.76 26.92
CA HIS A 140 -25.07 27.64 26.57
C HIS A 140 -25.70 26.99 27.82
N VAL A 141 -24.97 26.92 28.93
CA VAL A 141 -25.50 26.42 30.21
C VAL A 141 -26.49 27.42 30.81
N LEU A 142 -26.27 28.72 30.62
CA LEU A 142 -27.25 29.76 30.96
C LEU A 142 -28.56 29.60 30.15
N ALA A 143 -28.46 29.16 28.90
CA ALA A 143 -29.59 28.94 27.99
C ALA A 143 -30.27 27.55 28.10
N GLU A 144 -29.67 26.59 28.82
CA GLU A 144 -30.10 25.17 28.83
C GLU A 144 -31.49 24.93 29.46
N ARG A 145 -31.94 25.81 30.36
CA ARG A 145 -33.28 25.76 30.98
C ARG A 145 -33.89 27.15 31.15
N PRO A 146 -35.23 27.29 31.18
CA PRO A 146 -35.87 28.51 31.63
C PRO A 146 -35.58 28.77 33.12
N ALA A 147 -35.84 30.01 33.55
CA ALA A 147 -35.91 30.36 34.96
C ALA A 147 -37.22 29.82 35.57
N ALA A 148 -37.19 29.37 36.82
CA ALA A 148 -38.37 28.90 37.53
C ALA A 148 -39.28 30.07 37.96
N ASP A 149 -38.68 31.15 38.46
CA ASP A 149 -39.35 32.36 38.98
C ASP A 149 -38.63 33.62 38.50
N ASP A 150 -39.28 34.78 38.56
CA ASP A 150 -38.72 36.09 38.17
C ASP A 150 -37.39 36.39 38.87
N ALA A 151 -37.26 36.06 40.16
CA ALA A 151 -36.01 36.24 40.92
C ALA A 151 -34.86 35.32 40.43
N GLU A 152 -35.15 34.16 39.85
CA GLU A 152 -34.14 33.38 39.15
C GLU A 152 -33.83 34.00 37.78
N ALA A 153 -34.83 34.54 37.09
CA ALA A 153 -34.67 35.19 35.80
C ALA A 153 -33.78 36.44 35.88
N GLU A 154 -33.95 37.29 36.90
CA GLU A 154 -33.04 38.41 37.19
C GLU A 154 -31.59 37.94 37.42
N ARG A 155 -31.38 36.85 38.17
CA ARG A 155 -30.04 36.26 38.35
C ARG A 155 -29.47 35.74 37.03
N CYS A 156 -30.29 35.18 36.15
CA CYS A 156 -29.87 34.75 34.80
C CYS A 156 -29.42 35.95 33.97
N VAL A 157 -30.17 37.05 34.01
CA VAL A 157 -29.83 38.29 33.30
C VAL A 157 -28.56 38.90 33.87
N ALA A 158 -28.42 39.02 35.19
CA ALA A 158 -27.21 39.52 35.84
C ALA A 158 -25.97 38.69 35.50
N LEU A 159 -26.07 37.36 35.50
CA LEU A 159 -24.98 36.46 35.14
C LEU A 159 -24.64 36.55 33.65
N GLY A 160 -25.65 36.61 32.78
CA GLY A 160 -25.47 36.87 31.34
C GLY A 160 -24.74 38.18 31.08
N LYS A 161 -25.11 39.26 31.78
CA LYS A 161 -24.42 40.55 31.70
C LYS A 161 -22.97 40.46 32.19
N ALA A 162 -22.71 39.74 33.28
CA ALA A 162 -21.36 39.55 33.83
C ALA A 162 -20.42 38.77 32.88
N LEU A 163 -20.95 37.78 32.16
CA LEU A 163 -20.22 37.05 31.12
C LEU A 163 -19.95 37.96 29.91
N LEU A 164 -21.00 38.55 29.32
CA LEU A 164 -20.92 39.37 28.10
C LEU A 164 -20.12 40.67 28.27
N ALA A 165 -19.90 41.13 29.50
CA ALA A 165 -19.01 42.25 29.79
C ALA A 165 -17.52 41.97 29.51
N ARG A 166 -17.12 40.71 29.27
CA ARG A 166 -15.73 40.33 28.99
C ARG A 166 -15.49 40.27 27.46
N PRO A 167 -14.45 40.95 26.92
CA PRO A 167 -14.26 41.12 25.48
C PRO A 167 -13.82 39.86 24.72
N THR A 168 -13.61 38.75 25.43
CA THR A 168 -13.21 37.45 24.88
C THR A 168 -14.37 36.49 24.64
N VAL A 169 -15.61 36.91 24.89
CA VAL A 169 -16.80 36.07 24.72
C VAL A 169 -17.29 36.10 23.28
N ASP A 170 -17.29 34.93 22.65
CA ASP A 170 -18.03 34.66 21.42
C ASP A 170 -19.49 34.29 21.76
N VAL A 171 -20.43 35.09 21.25
CA VAL A 171 -21.87 34.95 21.51
C VAL A 171 -22.49 33.86 20.63
N ASP A 172 -21.97 33.68 19.42
CA ASP A 172 -22.47 32.76 18.39
C ASP A 172 -21.68 31.44 18.36
N ALA A 173 -20.80 31.22 19.35
CA ALA A 173 -20.09 29.97 19.54
C ALA A 173 -21.06 28.78 19.50
N ALA A 174 -20.73 27.73 18.73
CA ALA A 174 -21.51 26.51 18.67
C ALA A 174 -21.00 25.42 19.64
N ASP A 175 -21.92 24.60 20.14
CA ASP A 175 -21.63 23.34 20.83
C ASP A 175 -21.40 22.16 19.85
N ARG A 176 -21.18 20.94 20.37
CA ARG A 176 -20.91 19.76 19.51
C ARG A 176 -22.08 19.34 18.62
N ALA A 177 -23.30 19.82 18.88
CA ALA A 177 -24.47 19.59 18.05
C ALA A 177 -24.74 20.75 17.07
N GLY A 178 -23.83 21.72 16.96
CA GLY A 178 -24.03 22.92 16.12
C GLY A 178 -25.00 23.93 16.73
N CYS A 179 -25.51 23.71 17.94
CA CYS A 179 -26.43 24.62 18.60
C CYS A 179 -25.68 25.83 19.16
N THR A 180 -26.17 27.04 18.88
CA THR A 180 -25.73 28.28 19.55
C THR A 180 -26.47 28.48 20.88
N ALA A 181 -25.96 29.36 21.75
CA ALA A 181 -26.64 29.72 22.99
C ALA A 181 -28.05 30.31 22.74
N LEU A 182 -28.25 31.07 21.65
CA LEU A 182 -29.56 31.62 21.29
C LEU A 182 -30.54 30.52 20.86
N TYR A 183 -30.09 29.55 20.06
CA TYR A 183 -30.93 28.40 19.67
C TYR A 183 -31.38 27.59 20.89
N LEU A 184 -30.47 27.32 21.83
CA LEU A 184 -30.82 26.64 23.09
C LEU A 184 -31.83 27.44 23.93
N ALA A 185 -31.69 28.78 23.99
CA ALA A 185 -32.63 29.63 24.72
C ALA A 185 -34.03 29.62 24.09
N ALA A 186 -34.12 29.64 22.76
CA ALA A 186 -35.38 29.55 22.02
C ALA A 186 -36.06 28.18 22.20
N ALA A 187 -35.28 27.10 22.13
CA ALA A 187 -35.77 25.73 22.32
C ALA A 187 -36.22 25.47 23.77
N SER A 188 -35.45 25.91 24.77
CA SER A 188 -35.76 25.71 26.20
C SER A 188 -36.85 26.66 26.72
N GLY A 189 -37.00 27.84 26.09
CA GLY A 189 -37.92 28.89 26.56
C GLY A 189 -37.32 29.85 27.57
N ALA A 190 -36.00 30.04 27.55
CA ALA A 190 -35.31 31.02 28.37
C ALA A 190 -35.46 32.44 27.78
N ASP A 191 -36.68 32.94 27.64
CA ASP A 191 -37.02 34.14 26.84
C ASP A 191 -36.25 35.41 27.27
N GLN A 192 -35.98 35.59 28.57
CA GLN A 192 -35.16 36.71 29.06
C GLN A 192 -33.67 36.56 28.67
N VAL A 193 -33.15 35.34 28.63
CA VAL A 193 -31.78 35.05 28.16
C VAL A 193 -31.70 35.23 26.64
N ALA A 194 -32.72 34.81 25.89
CA ALA A 194 -32.81 35.07 24.45
C ALA A 194 -32.83 36.57 24.14
N ARG A 195 -33.63 37.37 24.85
CA ARG A 195 -33.63 38.85 24.73
C ARG A 195 -32.27 39.46 25.05
N LEU A 196 -31.60 38.99 26.11
CA LEU A 196 -30.25 39.45 26.46
C LEU A 196 -29.20 39.09 25.39
N LEU A 197 -29.28 37.90 24.80
CA LEU A 197 -28.39 37.48 23.70
C LEU A 197 -28.65 38.30 22.42
N LEU A 198 -29.91 38.50 22.02
CA LEU A 198 -30.30 39.37 20.89
C LEU A 198 -29.83 40.83 21.10
N SER A 199 -29.98 41.35 22.32
CA SER A 199 -29.51 42.70 22.69
C SER A 199 -27.99 42.84 22.72
N ASN A 200 -27.25 41.72 22.64
CA ASN A 200 -25.80 41.67 22.50
C ASN A 200 -25.40 40.96 21.19
N ASN A 201 -26.19 41.15 20.13
CA ASN A 201 -25.89 40.81 18.75
C ASN A 201 -25.82 39.31 18.38
N ALA A 202 -26.40 38.41 19.17
CA ALA A 202 -26.53 37.00 18.78
C ALA A 202 -27.33 36.79 17.48
N ASP A 203 -26.89 35.88 16.61
CA ASP A 203 -27.48 35.65 15.29
C ASP A 203 -28.74 34.75 15.35
N PRO A 204 -29.94 35.26 15.00
CA PRO A 204 -31.17 34.46 14.97
C PRO A 204 -31.26 33.52 13.76
N SER A 205 -30.40 33.67 12.74
CA SER A 205 -30.46 32.91 11.49
C SER A 205 -29.87 31.50 11.60
N CYS A 206 -29.12 31.19 12.66
CA CYS A 206 -28.53 29.87 12.85
C CYS A 206 -29.60 28.75 12.83
N THR A 207 -29.47 27.83 11.88
CA THR A 207 -30.35 26.68 11.70
C THR A 207 -29.75 25.41 12.28
N VAL A 208 -30.56 24.67 13.03
CA VAL A 208 -30.27 23.29 13.46
C VAL A 208 -31.47 22.45 13.09
N ASP A 209 -31.24 21.28 12.49
CA ASP A 209 -32.29 20.37 11.99
C ASP A 209 -33.38 21.06 11.12
N GLY A 210 -32.98 22.07 10.34
CA GLY A 210 -33.85 22.81 9.43
C GLY A 210 -34.75 23.87 10.08
N CYS A 211 -34.64 24.11 11.39
CA CYS A 211 -35.35 25.19 12.09
C CYS A 211 -34.36 26.29 12.52
N SER A 212 -34.66 27.56 12.24
CA SER A 212 -33.87 28.68 12.75
C SER A 212 -34.21 29.05 14.20
N ALA A 213 -33.24 29.60 14.95
CA ALA A 213 -33.49 30.15 16.28
C ALA A 213 -34.56 31.27 16.25
N GLY A 214 -34.55 32.11 15.21
CA GLY A 214 -35.52 33.18 14.98
C GLY A 214 -36.95 32.67 14.81
N GLU A 215 -37.17 31.60 14.03
CA GLU A 215 -38.49 30.97 13.88
C GLU A 215 -39.02 30.41 15.21
N LEU A 216 -38.17 29.80 16.02
CA LEU A 216 -38.56 29.28 17.33
C LEU A 216 -38.99 30.39 18.28
N LEU A 217 -38.28 31.53 18.29
CA LEU A 217 -38.65 32.71 19.08
C LEU A 217 -39.96 33.35 18.57
N GLN A 218 -40.12 33.46 17.26
CA GLN A 218 -41.33 34.01 16.64
C GLN A 218 -42.57 33.13 16.89
N LYS A 219 -42.44 31.80 16.81
CA LYS A 219 -43.48 30.83 17.19
C LYS A 219 -43.92 30.96 18.66
N ARG A 220 -43.03 31.45 19.54
CA ARG A 220 -43.29 31.70 20.97
C ARG A 220 -43.78 33.11 21.28
N GLY A 221 -43.86 34.01 20.28
CA GLY A 221 -44.27 35.41 20.48
C GLY A 221 -43.20 36.30 21.11
N VAL A 222 -41.93 35.89 21.11
CA VAL A 222 -40.81 36.72 21.58
C VAL A 222 -40.38 37.65 20.44
N SER A 223 -40.31 38.96 20.72
CA SER A 223 -39.81 39.93 19.73
C SER A 223 -38.33 39.70 19.45
N LEU A 224 -37.95 39.79 18.17
CA LEU A 224 -36.57 39.75 17.70
C LEU A 224 -35.86 41.12 17.81
N GLU A 225 -36.58 42.18 18.20
CA GLU A 225 -35.98 43.50 18.39
C GLU A 225 -35.11 43.53 19.66
N PRO A 226 -33.89 44.10 19.58
CA PRO A 226 -32.97 44.19 20.72
C PRO A 226 -33.49 45.20 21.77
N ASP A 227 -33.45 44.82 23.04
CA ASP A 227 -33.79 45.69 24.16
C ASP A 227 -32.56 46.52 24.57
N PRO A 228 -32.57 47.85 24.42
CA PRO A 228 -31.43 48.69 24.75
C PRO A 228 -31.07 48.68 26.26
N GLN A 229 -31.94 48.21 27.15
CA GLN A 229 -31.64 48.05 28.58
C GLN A 229 -30.88 46.76 28.91
N LEU A 230 -30.83 45.81 27.97
CA LEU A 230 -30.14 44.53 28.11
C LEU A 230 -28.80 44.46 27.35
N ALA A 231 -28.53 45.41 26.46
CA ALA A 231 -27.22 45.58 25.82
C ALA A 231 -26.12 45.91 26.86
N VAL A 232 -24.99 45.21 26.75
CA VAL A 232 -23.80 45.39 27.61
C VAL A 232 -22.63 45.95 26.80
N THR A 233 -22.55 45.61 25.52
CA THR A 233 -21.57 46.15 24.59
C THR A 233 -22.08 47.44 23.93
N ALA A 234 -21.24 48.47 23.92
CA ALA A 234 -21.46 49.61 23.03
C ALA A 234 -21.39 49.13 21.57
N LEU A 235 -22.21 49.72 20.70
CA LEU A 235 -22.43 49.34 19.30
C LEU A 235 -21.17 49.51 18.41
N THR A 236 -20.15 48.67 18.60
CA THR A 236 -18.91 48.67 17.83
C THR A 236 -18.59 47.26 17.33
N GLY A 237 -19.16 46.93 16.17
CA GLY A 237 -18.81 45.72 15.42
C GLY A 237 -19.94 44.71 15.26
N ARG A 238 -20.81 44.93 14.27
CA ARG A 238 -21.22 43.79 13.44
C ARG A 238 -19.92 43.20 12.90
N SER A 239 -19.58 41.96 13.24
CA SER A 239 -18.34 41.36 12.75
C SER A 239 -18.36 41.42 11.22
N ALA A 240 -17.36 42.08 10.63
CA ALA A 240 -17.26 42.21 9.17
C ALA A 240 -17.20 40.83 8.48
N GLN A 241 -16.83 39.79 9.23
CA GLN A 241 -16.83 38.38 8.83
C GLN A 241 -18.25 37.89 8.49
N ASN A 242 -19.25 38.14 9.34
CA ASN A 242 -20.62 37.66 9.11
C ASN A 242 -21.23 38.36 7.90
N VAL A 243 -20.98 39.66 7.71
CA VAL A 243 -21.42 40.41 6.52
C VAL A 243 -20.72 39.92 5.24
N LEU A 244 -19.46 39.49 5.33
CA LEU A 244 -18.71 38.91 4.22
C LEU A 244 -19.26 37.53 3.82
N PHE A 245 -19.58 36.67 4.80
CA PHE A 245 -20.23 35.37 4.56
C PHE A 245 -21.67 35.51 4.06
N GLU A 246 -22.45 36.46 4.60
CA GLU A 246 -23.80 36.77 4.12
C GLU A 246 -23.78 37.19 2.63
N ALA A 247 -22.87 38.08 2.25
CA ALA A 247 -22.71 38.52 0.86
C ALA A 247 -22.21 37.38 -0.07
N LEU A 248 -21.43 36.44 0.45
CA LEU A 248 -20.98 35.24 -0.27
C LEU A 248 -22.15 34.28 -0.54
N GLN A 249 -22.99 34.02 0.47
CA GLN A 249 -24.19 33.18 0.35
C GLN A 249 -25.24 33.81 -0.57
N GLN A 250 -25.48 35.12 -0.46
CA GLN A 250 -26.38 35.89 -1.31
C GLN A 250 -25.84 36.11 -2.73
N ARG A 251 -24.60 35.71 -3.01
CA ARG A 251 -23.88 35.89 -4.28
C ARG A 251 -23.83 37.35 -4.76
N ASP A 252 -23.77 38.32 -3.84
CA ASP A 252 -23.56 39.73 -4.16
C ASP A 252 -22.06 40.08 -4.22
N LEU A 253 -21.49 40.00 -5.42
CA LEU A 253 -20.08 40.28 -5.68
C LEU A 253 -19.73 41.75 -5.37
N THR A 254 -20.68 42.66 -5.48
CA THR A 254 -20.46 44.10 -5.30
C THR A 254 -20.36 44.47 -3.82
N ARG A 255 -21.29 43.96 -3.00
CA ARG A 255 -21.29 44.08 -1.54
C ARG A 255 -20.11 43.32 -0.93
N PHE A 256 -19.84 42.11 -1.40
CA PHE A 256 -18.66 41.33 -0.99
C PHE A 256 -17.35 42.09 -1.27
N GLY A 257 -17.18 42.60 -2.50
CA GLY A 257 -16.00 43.38 -2.89
C GLY A 257 -15.90 44.75 -2.21
N ALA A 258 -16.99 45.35 -1.73
CA ALA A 258 -16.95 46.55 -0.90
C ALA A 258 -16.40 46.24 0.50
N VAL A 259 -17.02 45.29 1.22
CA VAL A 259 -16.62 44.87 2.57
C VAL A 259 -15.17 44.39 2.61
N LEU A 260 -14.72 43.66 1.58
CA LEU A 260 -13.35 43.17 1.45
C LEU A 260 -12.33 44.29 1.16
N ARG A 261 -12.72 45.36 0.46
CA ARG A 261 -11.87 46.56 0.27
C ARG A 261 -11.72 47.35 1.56
N ASP A 262 -12.81 47.59 2.26
CA ASP A 262 -12.82 48.34 3.53
C ASP A 262 -12.01 47.62 4.62
N ASN A 263 -12.01 46.28 4.62
CA ASN A 263 -11.25 45.44 5.54
C ASN A 263 -9.94 44.89 4.97
N SER A 264 -9.45 45.42 3.84
CA SER A 264 -8.34 44.88 3.05
C SER A 264 -6.99 44.68 3.77
N ARG A 265 -6.78 45.34 4.92
CA ARG A 265 -5.58 45.16 5.77
C ARG A 265 -5.78 44.20 6.95
N ASN A 266 -6.99 43.72 7.18
CA ASN A 266 -7.35 42.94 8.35
C ASN A 266 -7.48 41.45 8.01
N ARG A 267 -6.34 40.73 7.95
CA ARG A 267 -6.30 39.28 7.68
C ARG A 267 -7.26 38.47 8.56
N ARG A 268 -7.47 38.88 9.83
CA ARG A 268 -8.44 38.23 10.75
C ARG A 268 -9.89 38.24 10.26
N VAL A 269 -10.25 39.10 9.29
CA VAL A 269 -11.58 39.12 8.68
C VAL A 269 -11.65 38.24 7.44
N VAL A 270 -10.58 38.21 6.64
CA VAL A 270 -10.48 37.42 5.39
C VAL A 270 -10.32 35.93 5.68
N ASP A 271 -9.46 35.61 6.64
CA ASP A 271 -9.09 34.25 7.07
C ASP A 271 -10.00 33.71 8.19
N ALA A 272 -11.13 34.39 8.44
CA ALA A 272 -12.07 34.01 9.49
C ALA A 272 -12.78 32.69 9.18
N PHE A 273 -12.90 31.84 10.19
CA PHE A 273 -13.79 30.70 10.18
C PHE A 273 -15.20 31.15 10.59
N HIS A 274 -16.20 30.82 9.78
CA HIS A 274 -17.60 30.87 10.17
C HIS A 274 -18.06 29.41 10.34
N GLY A 275 -18.37 29.01 11.58
CA GLY A 275 -18.43 27.61 11.96
C GLY A 275 -17.07 26.92 11.78
N ASN A 276 -16.97 25.99 10.82
CA ASN A 276 -15.76 25.21 10.54
C ASN A 276 -15.09 25.55 9.20
N THR A 277 -15.60 26.52 8.42
CA THR A 277 -15.09 26.83 7.08
C THR A 277 -14.68 28.31 6.94
N THR A 278 -13.65 28.58 6.14
CA THR A 278 -13.28 29.94 5.74
C THR A 278 -14.04 30.37 4.49
N CYS A 279 -14.13 31.69 4.23
CA CYS A 279 -14.73 32.24 3.01
C CYS A 279 -14.10 31.62 1.73
N LEU A 280 -12.78 31.38 1.75
CA LEU A 280 -12.05 30.78 0.65
C LEU A 280 -12.40 29.29 0.45
N GLN A 281 -12.54 28.53 1.55
CA GLN A 281 -12.97 27.14 1.50
C GLN A 281 -14.41 27.02 0.96
N TYR A 282 -15.35 27.84 1.48
CA TYR A 282 -16.74 27.85 1.03
C TYR A 282 -16.87 28.24 -0.45
N ALA A 283 -16.16 29.29 -0.89
CA ALA A 283 -16.13 29.70 -2.30
C ALA A 283 -15.55 28.60 -3.21
N SER A 284 -14.58 27.83 -2.72
CA SER A 284 -13.99 26.70 -3.46
C SER A 284 -14.91 25.47 -3.52
N ASP A 285 -15.72 25.25 -2.49
CA ASP A 285 -16.69 24.15 -2.42
C ASP A 285 -17.91 24.35 -3.35
N HIS A 286 -18.16 25.60 -3.76
CA HIS A 286 -19.29 26.00 -4.64
C HIS A 286 -18.85 26.50 -6.03
N GLY A 287 -17.56 26.36 -6.40
CA GLY A 287 -17.07 26.73 -7.74
C GLY A 287 -16.98 28.25 -8.02
N LEU A 288 -17.04 29.09 -6.99
CA LEU A 288 -17.14 30.56 -7.06
C LEU A 288 -15.80 31.23 -7.42
N HIS A 289 -15.28 30.93 -8.61
CA HIS A 289 -13.95 31.34 -9.09
C HIS A 289 -13.68 32.86 -9.09
N GLU A 290 -14.69 33.72 -9.23
CA GLU A 290 -14.52 35.17 -9.10
C GLU A 290 -14.32 35.62 -7.65
N TYR A 291 -15.05 35.01 -6.70
CA TYR A 291 -14.87 35.26 -5.27
C TYR A 291 -13.51 34.76 -4.78
N VAL A 292 -13.09 33.57 -5.23
CA VAL A 292 -11.73 33.05 -5.00
C VAL A 292 -10.69 34.03 -5.55
N GLY A 293 -10.89 34.56 -6.76
CA GLY A 293 -10.00 35.58 -7.35
C GLY A 293 -9.90 36.87 -6.53
N LEU A 294 -11.01 37.35 -5.96
CA LEU A 294 -11.02 38.52 -5.07
C LEU A 294 -10.33 38.23 -3.71
N LEU A 295 -10.64 37.09 -3.09
CA LEU A 295 -10.04 36.68 -1.81
C LEU A 295 -8.51 36.54 -1.92
N LEU A 296 -8.01 35.90 -2.98
CA LEU A 296 -6.58 35.78 -3.24
C LEU A 296 -5.91 37.13 -3.46
N ARG A 297 -6.52 38.05 -4.21
CA ARG A 297 -6.02 39.43 -4.41
C ARG A 297 -5.92 40.22 -3.10
N HIS A 298 -6.77 39.91 -2.12
CA HIS A 298 -6.76 40.52 -0.78
C HIS A 298 -5.93 39.71 0.24
N GLY A 299 -5.18 38.70 -0.20
CA GLY A 299 -4.19 38.00 0.61
C GLY A 299 -4.74 36.94 1.56
N ALA A 300 -5.86 36.30 1.20
CA ALA A 300 -6.40 35.13 1.91
C ALA A 300 -5.41 33.96 1.94
N ASP A 301 -5.29 33.28 3.08
CA ASP A 301 -4.36 32.17 3.26
C ASP A 301 -4.93 30.85 2.70
N VAL A 302 -4.31 30.37 1.61
CA VAL A 302 -4.65 29.13 0.91
C VAL A 302 -4.28 27.85 1.68
N SER A 303 -3.40 27.96 2.69
CA SER A 303 -2.91 26.83 3.47
C SER A 303 -3.82 26.43 4.63
N LEU A 304 -4.81 27.27 4.96
CA LEU A 304 -5.74 27.02 6.06
C LEU A 304 -6.56 25.76 5.84
N ALA A 305 -6.42 24.82 6.76
CA ALA A 305 -7.16 23.57 6.82
C ALA A 305 -8.40 23.72 7.73
N ASN A 306 -9.53 23.12 7.34
CA ASN A 306 -10.72 23.01 8.16
C ASN A 306 -10.42 22.16 9.42
N PRO A 307 -10.76 22.62 10.63
CA PRO A 307 -10.39 21.97 11.89
C PRO A 307 -11.02 20.58 12.11
N THR A 308 -12.04 20.20 11.33
CA THR A 308 -12.71 18.88 11.48
C THR A 308 -12.03 17.78 10.67
N ASN A 309 -11.80 18.02 9.37
CA ASN A 309 -11.34 17.02 8.41
C ASN A 309 -9.93 17.30 7.85
N GLY A 310 -9.35 18.47 8.14
CA GLY A 310 -8.05 18.90 7.64
C GLY A 310 -8.06 19.39 6.19
N TRP A 311 -9.24 19.66 5.59
CA TRP A 311 -9.34 20.04 4.18
C TRP A 311 -8.96 21.50 3.96
N THR A 312 -8.01 21.75 3.07
CA THR A 312 -7.71 23.10 2.55
C THR A 312 -8.69 23.46 1.43
N ALA A 313 -8.72 24.74 1.03
CA ALA A 313 -9.54 25.21 -0.10
C ALA A 313 -9.30 24.40 -1.40
N LEU A 314 -8.07 23.92 -1.60
CA LEU A 314 -7.68 23.10 -2.75
C LEU A 314 -8.27 21.68 -2.69
N HIS A 315 -8.47 21.11 -1.49
CA HIS A 315 -9.14 19.80 -1.33
C HIS A 315 -10.62 19.87 -1.71
N PHE A 316 -11.32 20.94 -1.33
CA PHE A 316 -12.72 21.17 -1.71
C PHE A 316 -12.86 21.32 -3.24
N ALA A 317 -12.07 22.20 -3.85
CA ALA A 317 -12.05 22.39 -5.31
C ALA A 317 -11.77 21.08 -6.08
N ALA A 318 -10.85 20.26 -5.56
CA ALA A 318 -10.45 18.98 -6.15
C ALA A 318 -11.50 17.87 -5.97
N ALA A 319 -12.15 17.78 -4.80
CA ALA A 319 -13.21 16.79 -4.55
C ALA A 319 -14.44 17.04 -5.45
N ARG A 320 -14.84 18.32 -5.59
CA ARG A 320 -15.97 18.73 -6.43
C ARG A 320 -15.63 18.83 -7.92
N GLY A 321 -14.36 19.05 -8.27
CA GLY A 321 -13.88 19.05 -9.66
C GLY A 321 -13.88 20.42 -10.36
N PHE A 322 -13.83 21.53 -9.62
CA PHE A 322 -13.89 22.88 -10.19
C PHE A 322 -12.54 23.35 -10.74
N HIS A 323 -12.27 23.00 -11.99
CA HIS A 323 -10.99 23.28 -12.65
C HIS A 323 -10.60 24.77 -12.64
N ARG A 324 -11.55 25.70 -12.85
CA ARG A 324 -11.32 27.17 -12.81
C ARG A 324 -10.94 27.70 -11.43
N VAL A 325 -11.41 27.05 -10.35
CA VAL A 325 -11.01 27.38 -8.98
C VAL A 325 -9.62 26.81 -8.71
N LEU A 326 -9.39 25.56 -9.11
CA LEU A 326 -8.11 24.86 -8.96
C LEU A 326 -6.97 25.64 -9.64
N GLU A 327 -7.19 26.11 -10.87
CA GLU A 327 -6.26 26.96 -11.63
C GLU A 327 -5.87 28.23 -10.85
N LYS A 328 -6.87 29.00 -10.37
CA LYS A 328 -6.61 30.22 -9.59
C LYS A 328 -5.85 29.95 -8.28
N LEU A 329 -6.10 28.82 -7.62
CA LEU A 329 -5.40 28.42 -6.39
C LEU A 329 -3.95 27.94 -6.66
N ILE A 330 -3.71 27.22 -7.76
CA ILE A 330 -2.36 26.73 -8.14
C ILE A 330 -1.43 27.89 -8.56
N HIS A 331 -1.98 28.95 -9.16
CA HIS A 331 -1.20 30.14 -9.52
C HIS A 331 -0.75 30.99 -8.32
N HIS A 332 -1.24 30.72 -7.10
CA HIS A 332 -0.74 31.35 -5.88
C HIS A 332 0.68 30.84 -5.51
N GLU A 333 1.40 31.58 -4.67
CA GLU A 333 2.73 31.20 -4.18
C GLU A 333 2.78 31.20 -2.64
N PRO A 334 3.19 30.09 -1.99
CA PRO A 334 3.42 28.76 -2.54
C PRO A 334 2.10 28.01 -2.88
N PRO A 335 2.12 27.04 -3.83
CA PRO A 335 0.95 26.23 -4.16
C PRO A 335 0.69 25.12 -3.11
N PRO A 336 -0.50 25.02 -2.49
CA PRO A 336 -0.76 24.11 -1.36
C PRO A 336 -1.17 22.68 -1.79
N VAL A 337 -0.48 22.10 -2.78
CA VAL A 337 -0.87 20.84 -3.45
C VAL A 337 -0.61 19.56 -2.65
N ASP A 338 0.50 19.50 -1.92
CA ASP A 338 0.98 18.29 -1.22
C ASP A 338 0.61 18.24 0.27
N VAL A 339 -0.26 19.15 0.73
CA VAL A 339 -0.78 19.13 2.10
C VAL A 339 -1.68 17.90 2.27
N PRO A 340 -1.42 16.98 3.22
CA PRO A 340 -2.32 15.88 3.51
C PRO A 340 -3.43 16.30 4.49
N ASP A 341 -4.63 15.77 4.31
CA ASP A 341 -5.74 15.97 5.25
C ASP A 341 -5.63 15.11 6.53
N HIS A 342 -6.64 15.15 7.42
CA HIS A 342 -6.65 14.30 8.63
C HIS A 342 -6.68 12.79 8.31
N GLY A 343 -7.04 12.37 7.10
CA GLY A 343 -6.95 10.99 6.60
C GLY A 343 -5.59 10.63 6.00
N GLY A 344 -4.69 11.59 5.79
CA GLY A 344 -3.49 11.42 4.98
C GLY A 344 -3.75 11.49 3.48
N GLU A 345 -4.97 11.82 3.05
CA GLU A 345 -5.32 12.00 1.64
C GLU A 345 -4.79 13.35 1.14
N THR A 346 -4.08 13.34 0.02
CA THR A 346 -3.68 14.56 -0.72
C THR A 346 -4.74 14.97 -1.75
N VAL A 347 -4.53 16.11 -2.41
CA VAL A 347 -5.39 16.61 -3.50
C VAL A 347 -5.62 15.55 -4.61
N LEU A 348 -4.58 14.79 -4.97
CA LEU A 348 -4.68 13.70 -5.95
C LEU A 348 -5.56 12.53 -5.46
N HIS A 349 -5.57 12.24 -4.15
CA HIS A 349 -6.48 11.26 -3.57
C HIS A 349 -7.94 11.71 -3.67
N LYS A 350 -8.23 13.01 -3.45
CA LYS A 350 -9.60 13.55 -3.62
C LYS A 350 -10.08 13.43 -5.06
N LEU A 351 -9.25 13.81 -6.04
CA LEU A 351 -9.56 13.67 -7.46
C LEU A 351 -9.82 12.21 -7.86
N ALA A 352 -9.02 11.27 -7.34
CA ALA A 352 -9.16 9.86 -7.64
C ALA A 352 -10.28 9.14 -6.87
N ARG A 353 -10.71 9.66 -5.70
CA ARG A 353 -11.72 9.03 -4.84
C ARG A 353 -13.14 9.52 -5.08
N ALA A 354 -13.35 10.80 -5.39
CA ALA A 354 -14.65 11.47 -5.33
C ALA A 354 -15.76 10.74 -6.11
N GLU A 355 -16.74 10.19 -5.40
CA GLU A 355 -17.97 9.64 -5.98
C GLU A 355 -18.76 10.76 -6.67
N TYR A 356 -19.39 10.41 -7.80
CA TYR A 356 -20.34 11.31 -8.44
C TYR A 356 -21.66 11.16 -7.69
N ASP A 357 -21.91 12.02 -6.72
CA ASP A 357 -23.22 12.13 -6.09
C ASP A 357 -24.09 13.12 -6.88
N PRO A 358 -25.09 12.64 -7.66
CA PRO A 358 -25.98 13.52 -8.41
C PRO A 358 -26.87 14.40 -7.53
N GLN A 359 -26.96 14.16 -6.20
CA GLN A 359 -27.74 15.01 -5.29
C GLN A 359 -26.99 16.27 -4.85
N GLU A 360 -25.65 16.29 -4.89
CA GLU A 360 -24.89 17.53 -4.61
C GLU A 360 -24.81 18.47 -5.82
N THR A 361 -25.02 17.97 -7.05
CA THR A 361 -24.87 18.79 -8.27
C THR A 361 -25.98 19.82 -8.48
N ASP A 362 -27.17 19.62 -7.90
CA ASP A 362 -28.30 20.56 -8.04
C ASP A 362 -28.07 21.92 -7.34
N LEU A 363 -27.02 22.03 -6.50
CA LEU A 363 -26.60 23.29 -5.85
C LEU A 363 -25.37 23.94 -6.53
N ALA A 364 -24.74 23.25 -7.48
CA ALA A 364 -23.42 23.59 -8.01
C ALA A 364 -23.46 23.90 -9.52
N GLU A 365 -23.71 25.16 -9.88
CA GLU A 365 -23.76 25.65 -11.27
C GLU A 365 -22.36 25.81 -11.94
N GLY A 366 -21.30 25.32 -11.30
CA GLY A 366 -19.94 25.39 -11.84
C GLY A 366 -19.63 24.23 -12.80
N GLU A 367 -18.89 24.51 -13.87
CA GLU A 367 -18.31 23.48 -14.75
C GLU A 367 -17.37 22.56 -13.94
N ALA A 368 -17.89 21.42 -13.50
CA ALA A 368 -17.18 20.42 -12.73
C ALA A 368 -16.61 19.33 -13.65
N ASP A 369 -15.30 19.41 -13.93
CA ASP A 369 -14.58 18.42 -14.73
C ASP A 369 -13.29 17.99 -14.01
N ARG A 370 -13.31 16.76 -13.50
CA ARG A 370 -12.19 16.15 -12.77
C ARG A 370 -11.07 15.68 -13.72
N GLY A 371 -11.39 15.37 -14.98
CA GLY A 371 -10.41 15.07 -16.00
C GLY A 371 -9.58 16.31 -16.33
N LEU A 372 -10.23 17.45 -16.56
CA LEU A 372 -9.56 18.73 -16.73
C LEU A 372 -8.76 19.16 -15.49
N CYS A 373 -9.25 18.92 -14.27
CA CYS A 373 -8.46 19.14 -13.05
C CYS A 373 -7.14 18.33 -13.04
N LEU A 374 -7.20 17.05 -13.40
CA LEU A 374 -6.01 16.20 -13.49
C LEU A 374 -5.09 16.64 -14.63
N GLU A 375 -5.63 16.99 -15.80
CA GLU A 375 -4.84 17.54 -16.91
C GLU A 375 -4.17 18.87 -16.58
N LEU A 376 -4.83 19.76 -15.83
CA LEU A 376 -4.22 21.02 -15.39
C LEU A 376 -3.03 20.73 -14.45
N LEU A 377 -3.17 19.78 -13.52
CA LEU A 377 -2.07 19.35 -12.67
C LEU A 377 -0.92 18.73 -13.48
N THR A 378 -1.20 17.90 -14.49
CA THR A 378 -0.16 17.31 -15.36
C THR A 378 0.55 18.38 -16.20
N LYS A 379 -0.20 19.28 -16.84
CA LYS A 379 0.32 20.40 -17.65
C LYS A 379 1.18 21.34 -16.80
N MET A 380 0.74 21.69 -15.59
CA MET A 380 1.47 22.58 -14.68
C MET A 380 2.75 21.94 -14.12
N GLN A 381 2.72 20.65 -13.76
CA GLN A 381 3.93 19.93 -13.34
C GLN A 381 4.94 19.80 -14.49
N ALA A 382 4.48 19.53 -15.72
CA ALA A 382 5.35 19.47 -16.89
C ALA A 382 5.96 20.83 -17.25
N ALA A 383 5.18 21.91 -17.13
CA ALA A 383 5.64 23.27 -17.43
C ALA A 383 6.60 23.85 -16.36
N GLN A 384 6.41 23.51 -15.08
CA GLN A 384 7.18 24.10 -13.97
C GLN A 384 7.59 23.05 -12.92
N PRO A 385 8.45 22.08 -13.26
CA PRO A 385 8.83 20.97 -12.38
C PRO A 385 9.57 21.39 -11.09
N GLY A 386 10.12 22.61 -11.04
CA GLY A 386 10.73 23.18 -9.84
C GLY A 386 9.77 23.97 -8.93
N ARG A 387 8.56 24.31 -9.40
CA ARG A 387 7.52 25.01 -8.61
C ARG A 387 6.48 24.05 -8.07
N LEU A 388 6.09 23.06 -8.87
CA LEU A 388 5.04 22.10 -8.56
C LEU A 388 5.58 20.68 -8.54
N GLN A 389 6.09 20.27 -7.38
CA GLN A 389 6.44 18.87 -7.11
C GLN A 389 5.22 18.21 -6.44
N LEU A 390 4.56 17.27 -7.13
CA LEU A 390 3.44 16.49 -6.59
C LEU A 390 3.93 15.12 -6.10
N ASP A 391 3.60 14.73 -4.86
CA ASP A 391 3.80 13.34 -4.41
C ASP A 391 2.66 12.43 -4.88
N VAL A 392 2.71 12.09 -6.16
CA VAL A 392 1.83 11.12 -6.85
C VAL A 392 1.81 9.75 -6.17
N ASN A 393 2.90 9.42 -5.45
CA ASN A 393 3.08 8.16 -4.75
C ASN A 393 2.86 8.29 -3.23
N GLY A 394 2.28 9.42 -2.80
CA GLY A 394 1.77 9.64 -1.46
C GLY A 394 0.85 8.49 -1.02
N GLN A 395 0.92 8.14 0.26
CA GLN A 395 0.11 7.08 0.84
C GLN A 395 -0.72 7.63 1.99
N ASP A 396 -2.02 7.36 1.96
CA ASP A 396 -2.95 7.72 3.03
C ASP A 396 -2.76 6.87 4.31
N LYS A 397 -3.63 7.06 5.32
CA LYS A 397 -3.64 6.24 6.54
C LYS A 397 -3.94 4.75 6.29
N LEU A 398 -4.47 4.35 5.14
CA LEU A 398 -4.67 2.97 4.72
C LEU A 398 -3.49 2.41 3.89
N GLY A 399 -2.48 3.24 3.59
CA GLY A 399 -1.39 2.91 2.69
C GLY A 399 -1.75 2.96 1.20
N SER A 400 -2.98 3.35 0.86
CA SER A 400 -3.42 3.47 -0.53
C SER A 400 -2.82 4.71 -1.16
N THR A 401 -2.47 4.62 -2.46
CA THR A 401 -2.06 5.77 -3.29
C THR A 401 -3.25 6.27 -4.13
N PRO A 402 -3.19 7.44 -4.77
CA PRO A 402 -4.26 7.91 -5.68
C PRO A 402 -4.59 6.88 -6.77
N LEU A 403 -3.59 6.17 -7.28
CA LEU A 403 -3.77 5.13 -8.30
C LEU A 403 -4.62 3.95 -7.80
N HIS A 404 -4.59 3.61 -6.51
CA HIS A 404 -5.48 2.58 -5.95
C HIS A 404 -6.95 2.98 -6.07
N TYR A 405 -7.28 4.25 -5.76
CA TYR A 405 -8.65 4.76 -5.84
C TYR A 405 -9.15 4.85 -7.29
N ALA A 406 -8.32 5.36 -8.21
CA ALA A 406 -8.64 5.41 -9.63
C ALA A 406 -8.88 3.99 -10.22
N VAL A 407 -8.03 3.02 -9.85
CA VAL A 407 -8.18 1.61 -10.25
C VAL A 407 -9.43 0.96 -9.64
N ALA A 408 -9.75 1.21 -8.36
CA ALA A 408 -10.93 0.66 -7.71
C ALA A 408 -12.25 1.11 -8.37
N ARG A 409 -12.26 2.30 -8.99
CA ARG A 409 -13.39 2.84 -9.76
C ARG A 409 -13.40 2.40 -11.22
N GLY A 410 -12.25 2.02 -11.77
CA GLY A 410 -12.08 1.76 -13.21
C GLY A 410 -12.05 3.03 -14.08
N ASP A 411 -11.70 4.18 -13.50
CA ASP A 411 -11.63 5.47 -14.23
C ASP A 411 -10.39 5.49 -15.14
N ALA A 412 -10.57 5.21 -16.43
CA ALA A 412 -9.48 5.15 -17.40
C ALA A 412 -8.73 6.48 -17.55
N VAL A 413 -9.44 7.62 -17.49
CA VAL A 413 -8.82 8.95 -17.66
C VAL A 413 -7.95 9.27 -16.46
N ALA A 414 -8.45 9.02 -15.24
CA ALA A 414 -7.67 9.21 -14.02
C ALA A 414 -6.48 8.25 -13.93
N ILE A 415 -6.63 6.98 -14.35
CA ILE A 415 -5.53 6.01 -14.42
C ILE A 415 -4.43 6.49 -15.38
N GLU A 416 -4.78 6.86 -16.62
CA GLU A 416 -3.80 7.33 -17.59
C GLU A 416 -3.12 8.64 -17.14
N ALA A 417 -3.86 9.60 -16.58
CA ALA A 417 -3.29 10.84 -16.05
C ALA A 417 -2.31 10.59 -14.90
N LEU A 418 -2.66 9.72 -13.94
CA LEU A 418 -1.77 9.36 -12.83
C LEU A 418 -0.52 8.60 -13.29
N LEU A 419 -0.64 7.72 -14.29
CA LEU A 419 0.52 7.05 -14.88
C LEU A 419 1.46 8.04 -15.60
N ARG A 420 0.91 9.00 -16.37
CA ARG A 420 1.68 10.10 -17.00
C ARG A 420 2.39 10.97 -15.96
N LEU A 421 1.81 11.16 -14.77
CA LEU A 421 2.44 11.83 -13.63
C LEU A 421 3.56 11.01 -12.94
N GLY A 422 3.73 9.73 -13.28
CA GLY A 422 4.74 8.85 -12.67
C GLY A 422 4.24 8.06 -11.45
N ALA A 423 2.95 7.71 -11.40
CA ALA A 423 2.42 6.79 -10.41
C ALA A 423 3.08 5.40 -10.53
N ASN A 424 3.56 4.86 -9.42
CA ASN A 424 4.19 3.55 -9.35
C ASN A 424 3.12 2.46 -9.19
N ILE A 425 3.16 1.49 -10.11
CA ILE A 425 2.15 0.41 -10.23
C ILE A 425 2.29 -0.72 -9.18
N GLY A 426 3.40 -0.75 -8.44
CA GLY A 426 3.75 -1.80 -7.46
C GLY A 426 3.64 -1.38 -5.99
N VAL A 427 3.26 -0.14 -5.68
CA VAL A 427 3.09 0.31 -4.27
C VAL A 427 1.99 -0.51 -3.59
N LYS A 428 2.25 -1.04 -2.40
CA LYS A 428 1.29 -1.81 -1.60
C LYS A 428 0.52 -0.97 -0.59
N ASN A 429 -0.80 -1.17 -0.51
CA ASN A 429 -1.61 -0.70 0.61
C ASN A 429 -1.41 -1.57 1.88
N ARG A 430 -2.02 -1.18 3.02
CA ARG A 430 -1.94 -1.97 4.27
C ARG A 430 -2.62 -3.34 4.20
N PHE A 431 -3.45 -3.58 3.18
CA PHE A 431 -4.05 -4.89 2.89
C PHE A 431 -3.13 -5.80 2.05
N GLY A 432 -1.97 -5.28 1.61
CA GLY A 432 -0.99 -6.01 0.80
C GLY A 432 -1.30 -6.05 -0.70
N GLU A 433 -2.27 -5.25 -1.15
CA GLU A 433 -2.71 -5.17 -2.55
C GLU A 433 -1.90 -4.12 -3.31
N THR A 434 -1.64 -4.39 -4.60
CA THR A 434 -0.96 -3.49 -5.53
C THR A 434 -1.93 -2.99 -6.60
N PRO A 435 -1.81 -1.73 -7.09
CA PRO A 435 -2.77 -1.17 -8.03
C PRO A 435 -2.74 -1.87 -9.39
N VAL A 436 -1.58 -2.41 -9.81
CA VAL A 436 -1.46 -3.22 -11.04
C VAL A 436 -2.42 -4.41 -11.08
N ARG A 437 -2.87 -4.94 -9.93
CA ARG A 437 -3.80 -6.07 -9.87
C ARG A 437 -5.17 -5.76 -10.48
N GLY A 438 -5.67 -4.53 -10.29
CA GLY A 438 -6.96 -4.08 -10.81
C GLY A 438 -6.88 -3.30 -12.12
N LEU A 439 -5.69 -2.81 -12.48
CA LEU A 439 -5.48 -1.90 -13.61
C LEU A 439 -5.88 -2.56 -14.95
N PRO A 440 -6.64 -1.89 -15.84
CA PRO A 440 -7.05 -2.47 -17.12
C PRO A 440 -5.85 -2.61 -18.07
N ALA A 441 -5.73 -3.78 -18.70
CA ALA A 441 -4.57 -4.10 -19.55
C ALA A 441 -4.40 -3.12 -20.73
N ASP A 442 -5.51 -2.70 -21.35
CA ASP A 442 -5.50 -1.79 -22.49
C ASP A 442 -4.99 -0.39 -22.13
N ALA A 443 -5.33 0.13 -20.94
CA ALA A 443 -4.81 1.42 -20.46
C ALA A 443 -3.32 1.33 -20.09
N LEU A 444 -2.91 0.19 -19.50
CA LEU A 444 -1.49 -0.07 -19.27
C LEU A 444 -0.71 -0.17 -20.58
N GLN A 445 -1.29 -0.79 -21.61
CA GLN A 445 -0.68 -0.88 -22.94
C GLN A 445 -0.51 0.51 -23.56
N ARG A 446 -1.55 1.36 -23.58
CA ARG A 446 -1.45 2.74 -24.10
C ARG A 446 -0.36 3.55 -23.39
N TYR A 447 -0.28 3.42 -22.06
CA TYR A 447 0.78 4.08 -21.29
C TYR A 447 2.18 3.51 -21.59
N LEU A 448 2.32 2.19 -21.71
CA LEU A 448 3.59 1.57 -22.13
C LEU A 448 3.98 1.98 -23.55
N ASP A 449 3.02 2.12 -24.47
CA ASP A 449 3.24 2.66 -25.80
C ASP A 449 3.74 4.10 -25.69
N GLU A 450 3.09 4.98 -24.91
CA GLU A 450 3.54 6.36 -24.62
C GLU A 450 4.97 6.42 -24.04
N CYS A 451 5.38 5.45 -23.22
CA CYS A 451 6.76 5.34 -22.71
C CYS A 451 7.82 5.00 -23.78
N VAL A 452 7.44 4.74 -25.04
CA VAL A 452 8.35 4.66 -26.19
C VAL A 452 8.27 5.96 -27.00
N THR A 453 9.31 6.78 -26.89
CA THR A 453 9.49 8.03 -27.64
C THR A 453 10.66 7.91 -28.61
N CYS A 454 10.79 8.87 -29.52
CA CYS A 454 11.91 8.99 -30.43
C CYS A 454 12.18 10.46 -30.77
N ASN A 455 13.37 10.74 -31.29
CA ASN A 455 13.64 12.07 -31.87
C ASN A 455 12.95 12.26 -33.24
N ASP A 456 12.78 13.52 -33.66
CA ASP A 456 12.06 13.91 -34.90
C ASP A 456 12.76 13.49 -36.22
N ARG A 457 13.78 12.64 -36.14
CA ARG A 457 14.51 12.10 -37.29
C ARG A 457 13.73 10.96 -37.95
N PRO A 458 13.97 10.66 -39.24
CA PRO A 458 13.41 9.47 -39.88
C PRO A 458 14.06 8.20 -39.30
N VAL A 459 13.31 7.10 -39.28
CA VAL A 459 13.73 5.80 -38.69
C VAL A 459 14.98 5.20 -39.35
N THR A 460 15.37 5.69 -40.53
CA THR A 460 16.56 5.29 -41.29
C THR A 460 17.82 6.13 -41.00
N ASP A 461 17.72 7.23 -40.25
CA ASP A 461 18.88 8.09 -39.92
C ASP A 461 19.86 7.35 -38.99
N ALA A 462 21.16 7.48 -39.23
CA ALA A 462 22.22 6.98 -38.35
C ALA A 462 22.19 7.59 -36.94
N HIS A 463 21.55 8.75 -36.77
CA HIS A 463 21.34 9.45 -35.50
C HIS A 463 19.89 9.37 -34.99
N PHE A 464 19.06 8.50 -35.56
CA PHE A 464 17.75 8.17 -34.98
C PHE A 464 17.94 7.64 -33.56
N GLN A 465 17.13 8.13 -32.61
CA GLN A 465 17.18 7.73 -31.20
C GLN A 465 15.80 7.22 -30.77
N ILE A 466 15.80 6.13 -30.01
CA ILE A 466 14.62 5.62 -29.30
C ILE A 466 14.85 5.87 -27.81
N GLU A 467 13.88 6.45 -27.12
CA GLU A 467 13.91 6.61 -25.67
C GLU A 467 12.83 5.75 -25.01
N LEU A 468 13.20 5.11 -23.90
CA LEU A 468 12.34 4.20 -23.14
C LEU A 468 12.27 4.69 -21.69
N CYS A 469 11.06 4.97 -21.20
CA CYS A 469 10.83 5.41 -19.82
C CYS A 469 10.48 4.23 -18.90
N TYR A 470 11.09 4.18 -17.72
CA TYR A 470 10.84 3.15 -16.69
C TYR A 470 10.39 3.75 -15.34
N SER A 471 9.96 5.02 -15.34
CA SER A 471 9.66 5.79 -14.12
C SER A 471 8.60 5.11 -13.21
N PHE A 472 7.58 4.50 -13.82
CA PHE A 472 6.49 3.75 -13.18
C PHE A 472 6.91 2.47 -12.43
N LEU A 473 8.10 1.92 -12.72
CA LEU A 473 8.66 0.77 -12.00
C LEU A 473 9.52 1.19 -10.79
N ALA A 474 9.99 2.43 -10.73
CA ALA A 474 11.00 2.83 -9.76
C ALA A 474 10.42 2.95 -8.34
N PRO A 475 10.94 2.20 -7.35
CA PRO A 475 10.38 2.18 -5.99
C PRO A 475 10.48 3.55 -5.29
N ARG A 476 9.51 3.85 -4.42
CA ARG A 476 9.46 5.09 -3.63
C ARG A 476 10.62 5.10 -2.63
N ARG A 477 11.51 6.11 -2.69
CA ARG A 477 12.64 6.24 -1.76
C ARG A 477 12.14 6.52 -0.34
N ARG A 478 12.24 5.55 0.56
CA ARG A 478 12.06 5.74 2.01
C ARG A 478 13.37 6.25 2.63
N GLY A 479 13.62 7.55 2.49
CA GLY A 479 14.83 8.17 3.06
C GLY A 479 16.13 7.63 2.46
N PHE A 480 17.16 7.52 3.30
CA PHE A 480 18.54 7.19 2.89
C PHE A 480 18.90 5.70 2.96
N VAL A 481 18.03 4.86 3.53
CA VAL A 481 18.36 3.49 3.96
C VAL A 481 17.22 2.53 3.62
N ASP A 482 17.22 2.03 2.38
CA ASP A 482 17.23 0.58 2.08
C ASP A 482 16.97 0.32 0.58
N PRO A 483 17.76 -0.56 -0.08
CA PRO A 483 17.53 -0.93 -1.47
C PRO A 483 16.30 -1.83 -1.62
N LEU A 484 15.29 -1.33 -2.32
CA LEU A 484 14.03 -2.03 -2.61
C LEU A 484 14.11 -2.82 -3.94
N PRO A 485 13.51 -4.03 -4.03
CA PRO A 485 13.39 -4.76 -5.29
C PRO A 485 12.70 -3.94 -6.39
N GLU A 486 13.20 -4.04 -7.63
CA GLU A 486 12.68 -3.29 -8.78
C GLU A 486 11.73 -4.14 -9.65
N THR A 487 11.73 -5.46 -9.49
CA THR A 487 10.95 -6.39 -10.32
C THR A 487 9.59 -6.80 -9.76
N GLU A 488 9.24 -6.37 -8.54
CA GLU A 488 8.00 -6.74 -7.85
C GLU A 488 6.74 -6.47 -8.69
N SER A 489 6.64 -5.26 -9.28
CA SER A 489 5.53 -4.87 -10.17
C SER A 489 5.37 -5.83 -11.35
N LEU A 490 6.49 -6.23 -11.97
CA LEU A 490 6.51 -7.11 -13.12
C LEU A 490 6.12 -8.54 -12.74
N TRP A 491 6.45 -9.00 -11.54
CA TRP A 491 6.00 -10.30 -11.05
C TRP A 491 4.47 -10.34 -10.87
N TYR A 492 3.86 -9.29 -10.32
CA TYR A 492 2.39 -9.21 -10.25
C TYR A 492 1.73 -9.21 -11.64
N MET A 493 2.37 -8.59 -12.64
CA MET A 493 1.92 -8.69 -14.05
C MET A 493 2.07 -10.12 -14.60
N ALA A 494 3.16 -10.81 -14.27
CA ALA A 494 3.44 -12.18 -14.71
C ALA A 494 2.42 -13.20 -14.19
N GLN A 495 2.02 -13.09 -12.92
CA GLN A 495 0.98 -13.95 -12.33
C GLN A 495 -0.43 -13.65 -12.87
N SER A 496 -0.67 -12.42 -13.35
CA SER A 496 -1.96 -12.02 -13.89
C SER A 496 -2.15 -12.54 -15.32
N LYS A 497 -3.15 -13.41 -15.52
CA LYS A 497 -3.56 -13.84 -16.87
C LYS A 497 -3.91 -12.67 -17.80
N ARG A 498 -4.35 -11.54 -17.23
CA ARG A 498 -4.70 -10.31 -17.97
C ARG A 498 -3.46 -9.53 -18.42
N HIS A 499 -2.40 -9.48 -17.63
CA HIS A 499 -1.24 -8.59 -17.89
C HIS A 499 -0.02 -9.28 -18.48
N ARG A 500 0.14 -10.60 -18.32
CA ARG A 500 1.32 -11.35 -18.77
C ARG A 500 1.69 -11.18 -20.25
N HIS A 501 0.73 -10.87 -21.13
CA HIS A 501 1.02 -10.61 -22.56
C HIS A 501 1.81 -9.31 -22.76
N LEU A 502 1.62 -8.32 -21.90
CA LEU A 502 2.34 -7.04 -21.91
C LEU A 502 3.83 -7.20 -21.55
N LEU A 503 4.26 -8.35 -21.01
CA LEU A 503 5.69 -8.61 -20.77
C LEU A 503 6.51 -8.69 -22.08
N LYS A 504 5.86 -8.93 -23.23
CA LYS A 504 6.48 -8.84 -24.55
C LYS A 504 6.77 -7.40 -24.99
N HIS A 505 6.09 -6.41 -24.41
CA HIS A 505 6.19 -4.99 -24.82
C HIS A 505 7.63 -4.47 -24.73
N PRO A 506 8.14 -3.71 -25.72
CA PRO A 506 9.55 -3.28 -25.78
C PRO A 506 10.07 -2.58 -24.51
N VAL A 507 9.23 -1.84 -23.79
CA VAL A 507 9.63 -1.19 -22.52
C VAL A 507 9.90 -2.23 -21.42
N ILE A 508 9.05 -3.26 -21.30
CA ILE A 508 9.23 -4.29 -20.26
C ILE A 508 10.31 -5.30 -20.68
N SER A 509 10.34 -5.71 -21.94
CA SER A 509 11.33 -6.66 -22.44
C SER A 509 12.76 -6.07 -22.43
N SER A 510 12.94 -4.78 -22.73
CA SER A 510 14.24 -4.09 -22.58
C SER A 510 14.71 -4.04 -21.14
N PHE A 511 13.83 -3.67 -20.19
CA PHE A 511 14.17 -3.64 -18.76
C PHE A 511 14.57 -5.02 -18.24
N LEU A 512 13.84 -6.07 -18.63
CA LEU A 512 14.17 -7.46 -18.29
C LEU A 512 15.48 -7.92 -18.93
N ASP A 513 15.83 -7.41 -20.11
CA ASP A 513 17.12 -7.72 -20.74
C ASP A 513 18.30 -7.06 -20.03
N LEU A 514 18.17 -5.79 -19.64
CA LEU A 514 19.18 -5.11 -18.81
C LEU A 514 19.37 -5.82 -17.45
N LYS A 515 18.27 -6.16 -16.76
CA LYS A 515 18.32 -6.95 -15.50
C LYS A 515 19.03 -8.28 -15.71
N TRP A 516 18.70 -8.98 -16.80
CA TRP A 516 19.33 -10.26 -17.14
C TRP A 516 20.83 -10.11 -17.39
N GLN A 517 21.29 -9.04 -18.07
CA GLN A 517 22.71 -8.84 -18.32
C GLN A 517 23.54 -8.66 -17.04
N VAL A 518 22.93 -8.12 -15.98
CA VAL A 518 23.50 -8.04 -14.63
C VAL A 518 23.47 -9.40 -13.91
N VAL A 519 22.33 -10.09 -13.93
CA VAL A 519 22.09 -11.31 -13.12
C VAL A 519 22.69 -12.59 -13.74
N ARG A 520 22.82 -12.66 -15.07
CA ARG A 520 23.24 -13.87 -15.82
C ARG A 520 24.55 -14.49 -15.33
N GLY A 521 25.47 -13.71 -14.78
CA GLY A 521 26.74 -14.24 -14.25
C GLY A 521 26.55 -15.25 -13.12
N SER A 522 25.59 -15.01 -12.23
CA SER A 522 25.22 -15.95 -11.16
C SER A 522 24.56 -17.21 -11.73
N VAL A 523 23.68 -17.06 -12.73
CA VAL A 523 23.00 -18.20 -13.37
C VAL A 523 23.98 -19.09 -14.13
N TRP A 524 24.92 -18.51 -14.88
CA TRP A 524 25.98 -19.26 -15.56
C TRP A 524 26.94 -19.94 -14.59
N ALA A 525 27.30 -19.31 -13.46
CA ALA A 525 28.12 -19.93 -12.43
C ALA A 525 27.40 -21.14 -11.78
N ASN A 526 26.10 -21.01 -11.49
CA ASN A 526 25.30 -22.12 -11.00
C ASN A 526 25.23 -23.25 -12.04
N LEU A 527 24.88 -22.93 -13.30
CA LEU A 527 24.81 -23.94 -14.37
C LEU A 527 26.15 -24.65 -14.58
N ALA A 528 27.28 -23.94 -14.55
CA ALA A 528 28.61 -24.55 -14.65
C ALA A 528 28.92 -25.50 -13.48
N LEU A 529 28.51 -25.16 -12.25
CA LEU A 529 28.66 -26.02 -11.09
C LEU A 529 27.84 -27.32 -11.22
N TYR A 530 26.59 -27.24 -11.69
CA TYR A 530 25.77 -28.43 -11.97
C TYR A 530 26.32 -29.24 -13.15
N SER A 531 26.75 -28.61 -14.25
CA SER A 531 27.40 -29.31 -15.36
C SER A 531 28.62 -30.10 -14.90
N LEU A 532 29.48 -29.49 -14.08
CA LEU A 532 30.66 -30.13 -13.52
C LEU A 532 30.28 -31.31 -12.60
N PHE A 533 29.26 -31.14 -11.77
CA PHE A 533 28.71 -32.22 -10.94
C PHE A 533 28.20 -33.39 -11.80
N VAL A 534 27.37 -33.14 -12.82
CA VAL A 534 26.80 -34.21 -13.67
C VAL A 534 27.91 -34.98 -14.40
N ILE A 535 28.92 -34.28 -14.92
CA ILE A 535 30.07 -34.91 -15.60
C ILE A 535 30.87 -35.78 -14.62
N LEU A 536 31.23 -35.25 -13.44
CA LEU A 536 32.00 -35.99 -12.44
C LEU A 536 31.21 -37.16 -11.85
N MET A 537 29.91 -36.96 -11.54
CA MET A 537 29.03 -38.01 -11.02
C MET A 537 28.82 -39.14 -12.04
N THR A 538 28.59 -38.79 -13.31
CA THR A 538 28.50 -39.78 -14.41
C THR A 538 29.82 -40.55 -14.54
N THR A 539 30.96 -39.86 -14.50
CA THR A 539 32.30 -40.48 -14.56
C THR A 539 32.55 -41.41 -13.36
N PHE A 540 32.20 -40.96 -12.14
CA PHE A 540 32.30 -41.75 -10.93
C PHE A 540 31.47 -43.04 -11.02
N VAL A 541 30.22 -42.96 -11.47
CA VAL A 541 29.35 -44.13 -11.67
C VAL A 541 29.97 -45.13 -12.65
N PHE A 542 30.45 -44.68 -13.81
CA PHE A 542 31.09 -45.58 -14.79
C PHE A 542 32.37 -46.23 -14.25
N LEU A 543 33.22 -45.49 -13.54
CA LEU A 543 34.42 -46.06 -12.90
C LEU A 543 34.06 -47.06 -11.80
N ASN A 544 33.04 -46.77 -10.99
CA ASN A 544 32.57 -47.66 -9.93
C ASN A 544 32.02 -48.98 -10.50
N VAL A 545 31.15 -48.90 -11.53
CA VAL A 545 30.60 -50.08 -12.22
C VAL A 545 31.70 -50.89 -12.92
N SER A 546 32.70 -50.23 -13.51
CA SER A 546 33.86 -50.90 -14.13
C SER A 546 34.73 -51.63 -13.08
N ARG A 547 34.97 -51.01 -11.92
CA ARG A 547 35.68 -51.62 -10.80
C ARG A 547 34.94 -52.85 -10.27
N ASP A 548 33.63 -52.76 -10.09
CA ASP A 548 32.74 -53.86 -9.73
C ASP A 548 32.83 -55.02 -10.73
N TRP A 549 32.73 -54.71 -12.03
CA TRP A 549 32.81 -55.70 -13.10
C TRP A 549 34.14 -56.45 -13.09
N ASN A 550 35.25 -55.72 -13.04
CA ASN A 550 36.60 -56.30 -12.97
C ASN A 550 36.79 -57.16 -11.70
N THR A 551 36.17 -56.77 -10.59
CA THR A 551 36.21 -57.55 -9.34
C THR A 551 35.42 -58.86 -9.48
N ARG A 552 34.23 -58.84 -10.11
CA ARG A 552 33.45 -60.06 -10.40
C ARG A 552 34.18 -61.01 -11.35
N GLN A 553 34.80 -60.48 -12.41
CA GLN A 553 35.62 -61.26 -13.35
C GLN A 553 36.79 -61.94 -12.64
N ARG A 554 37.49 -61.24 -11.72
CA ARG A 554 38.54 -61.84 -10.88
C ARG A 554 38.00 -62.95 -9.97
N ARG A 555 36.86 -62.74 -9.30
CA ARG A 555 36.22 -63.78 -8.45
C ARG A 555 35.90 -65.05 -9.25
N GLN A 556 35.26 -64.90 -10.42
CA GLN A 556 34.93 -66.02 -11.32
C GLN A 556 36.17 -66.74 -11.85
N ALA A 557 37.28 -66.03 -12.11
CA ALA A 557 38.54 -66.65 -12.48
C ALA A 557 39.15 -67.48 -11.35
N THR A 558 39.06 -67.03 -10.09
CA THR A 558 39.53 -67.80 -8.92
C THR A 558 38.65 -68.98 -8.51
N GLU A 559 37.36 -68.99 -8.87
CA GLU A 559 36.45 -70.11 -8.59
C GLU A 559 36.59 -71.28 -9.58
N ASN A 560 37.43 -71.14 -10.61
CA ASN A 560 37.64 -72.15 -11.64
C ASN A 560 38.79 -73.10 -11.21
N PRO A 561 38.53 -74.37 -10.81
CA PRO A 561 39.49 -75.18 -10.04
C PRO A 561 40.72 -75.69 -10.84
N ASN A 562 40.81 -75.40 -12.14
CA ASN A 562 41.87 -75.91 -13.02
C ASN A 562 43.02 -74.90 -13.26
N SER A 563 42.99 -73.70 -12.70
CA SER A 563 44.10 -72.73 -12.83
C SER A 563 45.06 -72.79 -11.64
N SER A 564 46.04 -73.68 -11.72
CA SER A 564 47.11 -73.83 -10.71
C SER A 564 48.19 -72.73 -10.83
N ASN A 565 47.79 -71.47 -10.69
CA ASN A 565 48.70 -70.32 -10.55
C ASN A 565 48.22 -69.43 -9.39
N SER A 566 48.61 -69.80 -8.17
CA SER A 566 48.48 -68.97 -6.98
C SER A 566 49.48 -67.81 -7.03
N GLN A 567 49.23 -66.82 -7.89
CA GLN A 567 49.85 -65.51 -7.71
C GLN A 567 49.19 -64.82 -6.53
N THR A 568 50.02 -64.33 -5.61
CA THR A 568 49.60 -63.53 -4.46
C THR A 568 48.77 -62.34 -4.94
N VAL A 569 47.59 -62.18 -4.39
CA VAL A 569 46.73 -61.01 -4.63
C VAL A 569 47.40 -59.80 -3.98
N GLU A 570 48.26 -59.11 -4.73
CA GLU A 570 48.62 -57.74 -4.39
C GLU A 570 47.33 -56.91 -4.48
N GLU A 571 46.85 -56.46 -3.31
CA GLU A 571 45.83 -55.43 -3.19
C GLU A 571 46.33 -54.19 -3.92
N SER A 572 45.94 -54.09 -5.19
CA SER A 572 46.43 -53.07 -6.10
C SER A 572 46.03 -51.72 -5.52
N SER A 573 47.05 -50.96 -5.13
CA SER A 573 46.96 -49.62 -4.58
C SER A 573 45.83 -48.82 -5.22
N SER A 574 45.03 -48.19 -4.35
CA SER A 574 43.91 -47.34 -4.70
C SER A 574 44.17 -46.52 -5.96
N ASP A 575 43.48 -46.86 -7.05
CA ASP A 575 43.59 -46.17 -8.34
C ASP A 575 43.51 -44.64 -8.11
N PRO A 576 44.60 -43.89 -8.37
CA PRO A 576 44.66 -42.47 -8.07
C PRO A 576 43.66 -41.68 -8.92
N GLY A 577 43.28 -42.17 -10.10
CA GLY A 577 42.20 -41.59 -10.91
C GLY A 577 40.84 -41.73 -10.24
N PHE A 578 40.52 -42.92 -9.73
CA PHE A 578 39.29 -43.15 -8.96
C PHE A 578 39.24 -42.30 -7.68
N GLN A 579 40.33 -42.24 -6.91
CA GLN A 579 40.40 -41.41 -5.70
C GLN A 579 40.22 -39.92 -6.01
N PHE A 580 40.84 -39.41 -7.07
CA PHE A 580 40.67 -38.03 -7.49
C PHE A 580 39.22 -37.71 -7.86
N VAL A 581 38.59 -38.56 -8.69
CA VAL A 581 37.18 -38.38 -9.09
C VAL A 581 36.25 -38.48 -7.88
N PHE A 582 36.49 -39.42 -6.95
CA PHE A 582 35.73 -39.54 -5.70
C PHE A 582 35.81 -38.26 -4.87
N ILE A 583 37.02 -37.74 -4.59
CA ILE A 583 37.22 -36.54 -3.77
C ILE A 583 36.59 -35.31 -4.45
N ALA A 584 36.77 -35.15 -5.76
CA ALA A 584 36.19 -34.05 -6.52
C ALA A 584 34.65 -34.07 -6.51
N THR A 585 34.05 -35.26 -6.71
CA THR A 585 32.59 -35.44 -6.69
C THR A 585 32.03 -35.19 -5.29
N ALA A 586 32.68 -35.71 -4.24
CA ALA A 586 32.29 -35.49 -2.86
C ALA A 586 32.35 -34.01 -2.45
N LEU A 587 33.41 -33.29 -2.85
CA LEU A 587 33.56 -31.85 -2.55
C LEU A 587 32.44 -31.02 -3.22
N ILE A 588 32.13 -31.30 -4.48
CA ILE A 588 31.05 -30.58 -5.19
C ILE A 588 29.69 -30.96 -4.63
N LEU A 589 29.46 -32.23 -4.29
CA LEU A 589 28.23 -32.67 -3.63
C LEU A 589 28.01 -31.92 -2.30
N VAL A 590 29.04 -31.73 -1.49
CA VAL A 590 28.95 -30.92 -0.26
C VAL A 590 28.60 -29.47 -0.57
N LEU A 591 29.18 -28.86 -1.60
CA LEU A 591 28.82 -27.50 -2.04
C LEU A 591 27.35 -27.40 -2.51
N LEU A 592 26.86 -28.40 -3.24
CA LEU A 592 25.46 -28.45 -3.67
C LEU A 592 24.48 -28.68 -2.52
N ILE A 593 24.83 -29.55 -1.55
CA ILE A 593 24.03 -29.75 -0.34
C ILE A 593 23.97 -28.45 0.49
N LEU A 594 25.09 -27.72 0.63
CA LEU A 594 25.11 -26.42 1.32
C LEU A 594 24.27 -25.36 0.58
N ARG A 595 24.33 -25.32 -0.76
CA ARG A 595 23.47 -24.48 -1.62
C ARG A 595 21.99 -24.80 -1.43
N GLU A 596 21.63 -26.08 -1.43
CA GLU A 596 20.24 -26.53 -1.34
C GLU A 596 19.66 -26.32 0.06
N LEU A 597 20.46 -26.55 1.12
CA LEU A 597 20.09 -26.17 2.49
C LEU A 597 19.87 -24.66 2.60
N PHE A 598 20.72 -23.82 2.00
CA PHE A 598 20.50 -22.38 1.96
C PHE A 598 19.19 -22.02 1.25
N GLN A 599 18.89 -22.65 0.11
CA GLN A 599 17.63 -22.47 -0.63
C GLN A 599 16.40 -22.86 0.23
N PHE A 600 16.47 -23.98 0.95
CA PHE A 600 15.45 -24.42 1.91
C PHE A 600 15.25 -23.43 3.06
N PHE A 601 16.33 -22.91 3.67
CA PHE A 601 16.23 -21.96 4.79
C PHE A 601 15.71 -20.58 4.37
N VAL A 602 16.00 -20.12 3.14
CA VAL A 602 15.52 -18.83 2.63
C VAL A 602 14.03 -18.87 2.27
N ALA A 603 13.52 -19.98 1.74
CA ALA A 603 12.16 -20.06 1.21
C ALA A 603 11.47 -21.42 1.45
N PRO A 604 11.30 -21.87 2.71
CA PRO A 604 10.87 -23.25 3.01
C PRO A 604 9.47 -23.59 2.46
N ARG A 605 8.53 -22.63 2.47
CA ARG A 605 7.20 -22.82 1.89
C ARG A 605 7.26 -22.99 0.36
N ARG A 606 7.95 -22.09 -0.37
CA ARG A 606 8.13 -22.22 -1.82
C ARG A 606 8.88 -23.50 -2.18
N TYR A 607 9.86 -23.90 -1.37
CA TYR A 607 10.65 -25.11 -1.56
C TYR A 607 9.77 -26.37 -1.55
N ILE A 608 8.95 -26.55 -0.50
CA ILE A 608 8.14 -27.76 -0.27
C ILE A 608 7.07 -27.98 -1.37
N PHE A 609 6.72 -26.97 -2.15
CA PHE A 609 5.75 -27.09 -3.25
C PHE A 609 6.38 -27.07 -4.65
N SER A 610 7.71 -27.02 -4.75
CA SER A 610 8.43 -27.10 -6.03
C SER A 610 8.77 -28.54 -6.36
N PHE A 611 8.26 -29.06 -7.48
CA PHE A 611 8.63 -30.40 -7.97
C PHE A 611 10.12 -30.49 -8.32
N GLU A 612 10.69 -29.42 -8.86
CA GLU A 612 12.12 -29.32 -9.19
C GLU A 612 12.99 -29.62 -7.95
N ASN A 613 12.65 -29.00 -6.82
CA ASN A 613 13.40 -29.17 -5.56
C ASN A 613 13.27 -30.59 -4.98
N TYR A 614 12.20 -31.33 -5.27
CA TYR A 614 12.10 -32.75 -4.92
C TYR A 614 13.01 -33.62 -5.78
N VAL A 615 13.13 -33.31 -7.08
CA VAL A 615 14.07 -34.00 -7.99
C VAL A 615 15.51 -33.71 -7.58
N GLU A 616 15.83 -32.44 -7.33
CA GLU A 616 17.14 -31.97 -6.87
C GLU A 616 17.53 -32.64 -5.54
N ALA A 617 16.68 -32.56 -4.51
CA ALA A 617 16.95 -33.18 -3.21
C ALA A 617 17.09 -34.72 -3.29
N SER A 618 16.23 -35.39 -4.06
CA SER A 618 16.31 -36.85 -4.25
C SER A 618 17.62 -37.25 -4.92
N MET A 619 18.05 -36.49 -5.94
CA MET A 619 19.32 -36.68 -6.62
C MET A 619 20.52 -36.51 -5.66
N LEU A 620 20.51 -35.46 -4.83
CA LEU A 620 21.59 -35.20 -3.86
C LEU A 620 21.66 -36.29 -2.78
N VAL A 621 20.51 -36.74 -2.26
CA VAL A 621 20.44 -37.84 -1.26
C VAL A 621 20.94 -39.15 -1.86
N LEU A 622 20.49 -39.53 -3.05
CA LEU A 622 20.95 -40.76 -3.72
C LEU A 622 22.44 -40.71 -4.07
N SER A 623 22.96 -39.55 -4.46
CA SER A 623 24.40 -39.35 -4.70
C SER A 623 25.21 -39.49 -3.40
N ALA A 624 24.72 -38.94 -2.29
CA ALA A 624 25.35 -39.07 -0.97
C ALA A 624 25.35 -40.53 -0.49
N LEU A 625 24.25 -41.27 -0.68
CA LEU A 625 24.20 -42.70 -0.39
C LEU A 625 25.23 -43.48 -1.24
N LEU A 626 25.32 -43.20 -2.54
CA LEU A 626 26.26 -43.88 -3.44
C LEU A 626 27.73 -43.61 -3.10
N LEU A 627 28.06 -42.43 -2.57
CA LEU A 627 29.42 -42.04 -2.22
C LEU A 627 29.85 -42.48 -0.81
N PHE A 628 28.95 -42.44 0.17
CA PHE A 628 29.32 -42.59 1.59
C PHE A 628 28.80 -43.86 2.28
N SER A 629 27.88 -44.61 1.68
CA SER A 629 27.31 -45.81 2.30
C SER A 629 27.71 -47.11 1.59
N THR A 630 28.00 -48.14 2.39
CA THR A 630 28.34 -49.49 1.91
C THR A 630 27.06 -50.24 1.52
N VAL A 631 26.59 -49.98 0.31
CA VAL A 631 25.34 -50.52 -0.25
C VAL A 631 25.63 -51.81 -1.05
N ASP A 632 24.71 -52.78 -0.97
CA ASP A 632 24.80 -54.05 -1.71
C ASP A 632 25.04 -53.83 -3.22
N GLU A 633 25.84 -54.70 -3.84
CA GLU A 633 26.22 -54.64 -5.27
C GLU A 633 25.03 -54.50 -6.25
N GLU A 634 23.85 -55.03 -5.89
CA GLU A 634 22.64 -54.85 -6.70
C GLU A 634 21.97 -53.50 -6.49
N GLN A 635 21.84 -53.05 -5.23
CA GLN A 635 21.26 -51.74 -4.90
C GLN A 635 22.15 -50.60 -5.43
N THR A 636 23.47 -50.74 -5.35
CA THR A 636 24.45 -49.79 -5.91
C THR A 636 24.27 -49.60 -7.42
N ARG A 637 23.98 -50.67 -8.18
CA ARG A 637 23.65 -50.58 -9.61
C ARG A 637 22.31 -49.89 -9.87
N ARG A 638 21.28 -50.19 -9.07
CA ARG A 638 19.95 -49.55 -9.18
C ARG A 638 20.02 -48.05 -8.88
N PHE A 639 20.70 -47.65 -7.80
CA PHE A 639 20.91 -46.24 -7.46
C PHE A 639 21.81 -45.52 -8.47
N SER A 640 22.86 -46.17 -8.98
CA SER A 640 23.72 -45.61 -10.04
C SER A 640 22.92 -45.18 -11.28
N ALA A 641 22.04 -46.06 -11.78
CA ALA A 641 21.18 -45.75 -12.92
C ALA A 641 20.20 -44.61 -12.63
N LEU A 642 19.60 -44.61 -11.42
CA LEU A 642 18.66 -43.58 -10.98
C LEU A 642 19.34 -42.21 -10.83
N VAL A 643 20.56 -42.15 -10.27
CA VAL A 643 21.32 -40.90 -10.13
C VAL A 643 21.71 -40.32 -11.49
N ILE A 644 22.14 -41.15 -12.46
CA ILE A 644 22.38 -40.68 -13.83
C ILE A 644 21.09 -40.07 -14.40
N LEU A 645 19.97 -40.77 -14.34
CA LEU A 645 18.69 -40.28 -14.88
C LEU A 645 18.25 -38.96 -14.22
N LEU A 646 18.27 -38.88 -12.89
CA LEU A 646 17.85 -37.68 -12.15
C LEU A 646 18.81 -36.50 -12.37
N SER A 647 20.12 -36.72 -12.39
CA SER A 647 21.11 -35.65 -12.56
C SER A 647 21.06 -35.02 -13.96
N TRP A 648 20.86 -35.82 -15.02
CA TRP A 648 20.62 -35.31 -16.37
C TRP A 648 19.25 -34.63 -16.54
N THR A 649 18.22 -35.12 -15.82
CA THR A 649 16.89 -34.52 -15.80
C THR A 649 16.90 -33.15 -15.10
N GLU A 650 17.59 -33.02 -13.97
CA GLU A 650 17.78 -31.75 -13.27
C GLU A 650 18.59 -30.77 -14.11
N PHE A 651 19.67 -31.23 -14.77
CA PHE A 651 20.41 -30.39 -15.72
C PHE A 651 19.53 -29.85 -16.87
N PHE A 652 18.63 -30.68 -17.41
CA PHE A 652 17.67 -30.25 -18.42
C PHE A 652 16.69 -29.19 -17.89
N MET A 653 16.16 -29.37 -16.67
CA MET A 653 15.28 -28.36 -16.03
C MET A 653 16.02 -27.05 -15.74
N LEU A 654 17.27 -27.11 -15.26
CA LEU A 654 18.13 -25.94 -15.07
C LEU A 654 18.42 -25.19 -16.37
N MET A 655 18.66 -25.89 -17.49
CA MET A 655 18.77 -25.24 -18.80
C MET A 655 17.48 -24.49 -19.19
N GLY A 656 16.31 -25.02 -18.83
CA GLY A 656 15.01 -24.36 -19.02
C GLY A 656 14.85 -23.01 -18.32
N ARG A 657 15.74 -22.64 -17.39
CA ARG A 657 15.77 -21.31 -16.75
C ARG A 657 16.52 -20.27 -17.58
N LEU A 658 17.24 -20.66 -18.64
CA LEU A 658 17.91 -19.73 -19.57
C LEU A 658 16.92 -19.19 -20.62
N PRO A 659 16.90 -17.89 -20.96
CA PRO A 659 15.90 -17.31 -21.87
C PRO A 659 15.76 -18.01 -23.24
N LEU A 660 16.87 -18.46 -23.83
CA LEU A 660 16.87 -19.15 -25.13
C LEU A 660 16.25 -20.57 -25.06
N PHE A 661 16.52 -21.31 -23.97
CA PHE A 661 16.06 -22.68 -23.81
C PHE A 661 14.71 -22.78 -23.12
N SER A 662 14.30 -21.75 -22.36
CA SER A 662 13.04 -21.69 -21.62
C SER A 662 11.84 -21.93 -22.52
N ILE A 663 11.81 -21.34 -23.72
CA ILE A 663 10.75 -21.57 -24.71
C ILE A 663 10.66 -23.07 -25.04
N TYR A 664 11.77 -23.70 -25.46
CA TYR A 664 11.79 -25.11 -25.85
C TYR A 664 11.45 -26.07 -24.68
N VAL A 665 11.95 -25.80 -23.48
CA VAL A 665 11.64 -26.63 -22.29
C VAL A 665 10.17 -26.45 -21.86
N THR A 666 9.61 -25.23 -21.94
CA THR A 666 8.18 -25.01 -21.72
C THR A 666 7.32 -25.68 -22.78
N MET A 667 7.70 -25.64 -24.06
CA MET A 667 7.01 -26.37 -25.13
C MET A 667 7.05 -27.88 -24.86
N PHE A 668 8.22 -28.44 -24.56
CA PHE A 668 8.39 -29.87 -24.26
C PHE A 668 7.54 -30.31 -23.06
N THR A 669 7.64 -29.63 -21.93
CA THR A 669 6.89 -30.00 -20.71
C THR A 669 5.37 -29.82 -20.88
N THR A 670 4.94 -28.79 -21.64
CA THR A 670 3.52 -28.59 -21.98
C THR A 670 2.99 -29.71 -22.86
N VAL A 671 3.71 -30.08 -23.93
CA VAL A 671 3.32 -31.18 -24.83
C VAL A 671 3.35 -32.51 -24.08
N LEU A 672 4.39 -32.77 -23.27
CA LEU A 672 4.50 -33.96 -22.43
C LEU A 672 3.31 -34.10 -21.48
N PHE A 673 2.90 -33.03 -20.79
CA PHE A 673 1.75 -33.08 -19.88
C PHE A 673 0.42 -33.23 -20.62
N ARG A 674 0.24 -32.57 -21.78
CA ARG A 674 -0.94 -32.78 -22.65
C ARG A 674 -1.02 -34.25 -23.09
N PHE A 675 0.10 -34.82 -23.54
CA PHE A 675 0.24 -36.22 -23.95
C PHE A 675 -0.07 -37.19 -22.80
N VAL A 676 0.57 -37.03 -21.64
CA VAL A 676 0.35 -37.89 -20.45
C VAL A 676 -1.10 -37.81 -19.97
N ARG A 677 -1.70 -36.61 -19.92
CA ARG A 677 -3.11 -36.43 -19.53
C ARG A 677 -4.08 -37.10 -20.52
N PHE A 678 -3.76 -37.08 -21.81
CA PHE A 678 -4.55 -37.76 -22.83
C PHE A 678 -4.39 -39.28 -22.70
N LEU A 679 -3.14 -39.77 -22.68
CA LEU A 679 -2.79 -41.19 -22.52
C LEU A 679 -3.40 -41.79 -21.25
N ALA A 680 -3.53 -41.04 -20.15
CA ALA A 680 -4.15 -41.49 -18.91
C ALA A 680 -5.62 -41.96 -19.09
N TRP A 681 -6.38 -41.37 -20.01
CA TRP A 681 -7.73 -41.85 -20.34
C TRP A 681 -7.70 -43.16 -21.13
N TYR A 682 -6.74 -43.30 -22.06
CA TYR A 682 -6.55 -44.52 -22.85
C TYR A 682 -5.78 -45.61 -22.10
N PHE A 683 -5.18 -45.32 -20.95
CA PHE A 683 -4.49 -46.30 -20.12
C PHE A 683 -5.44 -47.44 -19.68
N VAL A 684 -6.73 -47.15 -19.46
CA VAL A 684 -7.76 -48.18 -19.20
C VAL A 684 -7.86 -49.17 -20.37
N LEU A 685 -7.78 -48.69 -21.61
CA LEU A 685 -7.82 -49.52 -22.81
C LEU A 685 -6.53 -50.34 -22.97
N ILE A 686 -5.37 -49.75 -22.67
CA ILE A 686 -4.07 -50.45 -22.66
C ILE A 686 -4.06 -51.57 -21.60
N VAL A 687 -4.59 -51.31 -20.40
CA VAL A 687 -4.75 -52.32 -19.34
C VAL A 687 -5.73 -53.43 -19.77
N ALA A 688 -6.85 -53.08 -20.40
CA ALA A 688 -7.83 -54.05 -20.88
C ALA A 688 -7.24 -54.99 -21.95
N PHE A 689 -6.54 -54.45 -22.95
CA PHE A 689 -5.83 -55.27 -23.94
C PHE A 689 -4.69 -56.08 -23.31
N SER A 690 -3.91 -55.49 -22.40
CA SER A 690 -2.83 -56.20 -21.68
C SER A 690 -3.34 -57.42 -20.92
N LEU A 691 -4.43 -57.27 -20.17
CA LEU A 691 -5.04 -58.37 -19.43
C LEU A 691 -5.67 -59.40 -20.38
N SER A 692 -6.26 -58.95 -21.50
CA SER A 692 -6.78 -59.85 -22.53
C SER A 692 -5.67 -60.68 -23.17
N MET A 693 -4.52 -60.09 -23.52
CA MET A 693 -3.37 -60.83 -24.05
C MET A 693 -2.80 -61.80 -23.02
N PHE A 694 -2.66 -61.38 -21.76
CA PHE A 694 -2.23 -62.28 -20.68
C PHE A 694 -3.14 -63.51 -20.52
N VAL A 695 -4.46 -63.37 -20.70
CA VAL A 695 -5.40 -64.49 -20.64
C VAL A 695 -5.40 -65.34 -21.92
N LEU A 696 -5.21 -64.73 -23.10
CA LEU A 696 -5.21 -65.43 -24.39
C LEU A 696 -3.92 -66.22 -24.68
N PHE A 697 -2.79 -65.76 -24.15
CA PHE A 697 -1.45 -66.34 -24.32
C PHE A 697 -0.91 -66.96 -23.02
N GLN A 698 -1.79 -67.56 -22.21
CA GLN A 698 -1.39 -68.27 -20.99
C GLN A 698 -0.46 -69.44 -21.32
N GLY A 699 0.75 -69.40 -20.76
CA GLY A 699 1.79 -70.42 -20.97
C GLY A 699 2.89 -70.00 -21.95
N ASP A 700 2.73 -68.90 -22.68
CA ASP A 700 3.79 -68.38 -23.56
C ASP A 700 4.82 -67.56 -22.79
N GLU A 701 6.11 -67.73 -23.14
CA GLU A 701 7.22 -66.88 -22.68
C GLU A 701 7.03 -65.40 -23.04
N ALA A 702 6.15 -65.11 -24.01
CA ALA A 702 5.77 -63.75 -24.38
C ALA A 702 5.01 -62.99 -23.28
N PHE A 703 4.21 -63.68 -22.45
CA PHE A 703 3.29 -63.05 -21.47
C PHE A 703 3.27 -63.76 -20.10
N PRO A 704 4.41 -63.95 -19.41
CA PRO A 704 4.48 -64.81 -18.23
C PRO A 704 3.77 -64.26 -16.98
N ASN A 705 3.61 -62.94 -16.85
CA ASN A 705 2.98 -62.29 -15.70
C ASN A 705 2.12 -61.08 -16.15
N PRO A 706 1.10 -60.66 -15.37
CA PRO A 706 0.31 -59.47 -15.71
C PRO A 706 1.14 -58.18 -15.85
N SER A 707 2.22 -58.04 -15.06
CA SER A 707 3.13 -56.89 -15.13
C SER A 707 4.00 -56.88 -16.39
N SER A 708 4.54 -58.04 -16.80
CA SER A 708 5.29 -58.14 -18.05
C SER A 708 4.39 -58.01 -19.27
N ALA A 709 3.15 -58.51 -19.19
CA ALA A 709 2.14 -58.28 -20.21
C ALA A 709 1.81 -56.79 -20.38
N LEU A 710 1.73 -56.03 -19.29
CA LEU A 710 1.47 -54.59 -19.34
C LEU A 710 2.65 -53.83 -19.96
N ILE A 711 3.89 -54.14 -19.55
CA ILE A 711 5.10 -53.57 -20.15
C ILE A 711 5.18 -53.91 -21.64
N LYS A 712 4.98 -55.18 -22.02
CA LYS A 712 5.04 -55.62 -23.42
C LYS A 712 3.93 -54.97 -24.27
N THR A 713 2.72 -54.81 -23.72
CA THR A 713 1.63 -54.07 -24.38
C THR A 713 1.97 -52.59 -24.53
N MET A 714 2.61 -51.95 -23.53
CA MET A 714 3.09 -50.56 -23.64
C MET A 714 4.17 -50.38 -24.70
N VAL A 715 5.13 -51.29 -24.80
CA VAL A 715 6.14 -51.27 -25.89
C VAL A 715 5.47 -51.40 -27.25
N MET A 716 4.47 -52.29 -27.38
CA MET A 716 3.67 -52.44 -28.60
C MET A 716 2.83 -51.20 -28.94
N THR A 717 2.41 -50.39 -27.95
CA THR A 717 1.67 -49.14 -28.26
C THR A 717 2.56 -48.09 -28.91
N ILE A 718 3.84 -48.03 -28.53
CA ILE A 718 4.86 -47.11 -29.09
C ILE A 718 5.16 -47.42 -30.56
N GLY A 719 4.87 -48.63 -31.02
CA GLY A 719 5.11 -49.09 -32.40
C GLY A 719 6.40 -49.88 -32.58
N GLU A 720 7.20 -50.06 -31.52
CA GLU A 720 8.32 -50.99 -31.47
C GLU A 720 7.79 -52.43 -31.37
N MET A 721 7.42 -53.00 -32.52
CA MET A 721 6.76 -54.31 -32.59
C MET A 721 7.68 -55.37 -33.20
N ASP A 722 8.29 -56.18 -32.34
CA ASP A 722 8.82 -57.48 -32.77
C ASP A 722 7.69 -58.51 -32.85
N TYR A 723 6.99 -58.48 -33.99
CA TYR A 723 5.95 -59.44 -34.35
C TYR A 723 6.46 -60.88 -34.44
N GLY A 724 7.77 -61.09 -34.67
CA GLY A 724 8.36 -62.44 -34.74
C GLY A 724 8.40 -63.14 -33.38
N SER A 725 8.42 -62.37 -32.28
CA SER A 725 8.41 -62.87 -30.91
C SER A 725 7.02 -63.36 -30.41
N LEU A 726 5.98 -63.30 -31.25
CA LEU A 726 4.62 -63.67 -30.87
C LEU A 726 4.12 -64.88 -31.69
N PRO A 727 3.72 -66.00 -31.06
CA PRO A 727 3.26 -67.21 -31.74
C PRO A 727 1.87 -67.11 -32.43
N ILE A 728 1.44 -65.92 -32.88
CA ILE A 728 0.07 -65.55 -33.31
C ILE A 728 -0.58 -66.56 -34.29
N ALA A 729 0.20 -67.19 -35.16
CA ALA A 729 -0.28 -68.18 -36.12
C ALA A 729 -0.73 -69.52 -35.50
N GLN A 730 -0.35 -69.82 -34.26
CA GLN A 730 -0.60 -71.08 -33.57
C GLN A 730 -1.79 -71.03 -32.58
N HIS A 731 -2.32 -69.85 -32.28
CA HIS A 731 -3.41 -69.67 -31.30
C HIS A 731 -4.80 -69.54 -31.96
N THR A 732 -5.83 -69.48 -31.11
CA THR A 732 -7.23 -69.38 -31.52
C THR A 732 -7.53 -68.18 -32.43
N PRO A 733 -8.54 -68.26 -33.32
CA PRO A 733 -8.95 -67.12 -34.15
C PRO A 733 -9.43 -65.91 -33.31
N VAL A 734 -9.85 -66.14 -32.06
CA VAL A 734 -10.19 -65.07 -31.10
C VAL A 734 -8.94 -64.26 -30.73
N ALA A 735 -7.81 -64.92 -30.48
CA ALA A 735 -6.54 -64.23 -30.19
C ALA A 735 -6.08 -63.38 -31.39
N GLN A 736 -6.23 -63.91 -32.62
CA GLN A 736 -5.92 -63.18 -33.84
C GLN A 736 -6.84 -61.95 -34.03
N LEU A 737 -8.15 -62.10 -33.78
CA LEU A 737 -9.10 -60.98 -33.84
C LEU A 737 -8.78 -59.88 -32.82
N VAL A 738 -8.51 -60.26 -31.57
CA VAL A 738 -8.16 -59.32 -30.49
C VAL A 738 -6.84 -58.61 -30.79
N PHE A 739 -5.86 -59.30 -31.39
CA PHE A 739 -4.59 -58.72 -31.82
C PHE A 739 -4.76 -57.72 -32.98
N VAL A 740 -5.56 -58.05 -34.00
CA VAL A 740 -5.88 -57.11 -35.09
C VAL A 740 -6.66 -55.89 -34.56
N ALA A 741 -7.59 -56.09 -33.64
CA ALA A 741 -8.32 -55.00 -33.00
C ALA A 741 -7.39 -54.09 -32.16
N PHE A 742 -6.42 -54.66 -31.45
CA PHE A 742 -5.37 -53.93 -30.75
C PHE A 742 -4.52 -53.09 -31.73
N LEU A 743 -3.99 -53.69 -32.79
CA LEU A 743 -3.18 -52.98 -33.78
C LEU A 743 -3.94 -51.81 -34.42
N PHE A 744 -5.20 -52.03 -34.80
CA PHE A 744 -6.01 -50.96 -35.40
C PHE A 744 -6.32 -49.85 -34.38
N LEU A 745 -6.81 -50.19 -33.19
CA LEU A 745 -7.31 -49.19 -32.24
C LEU A 745 -6.18 -48.45 -31.49
N ILE A 746 -5.10 -49.15 -31.15
CA ILE A 746 -3.97 -48.62 -30.38
C ILE A 746 -2.86 -48.13 -31.32
N THR A 747 -2.32 -49.01 -32.16
CA THR A 747 -1.14 -48.66 -32.96
C THR A 747 -1.47 -47.75 -34.14
N VAL A 748 -2.63 -47.91 -34.79
CA VAL A 748 -3.04 -47.05 -35.92
C VAL A 748 -3.86 -45.85 -35.47
N VAL A 749 -4.96 -46.05 -34.73
CA VAL A 749 -5.87 -44.93 -34.36
C VAL A 749 -5.28 -44.06 -33.26
N LEU A 750 -4.91 -44.64 -32.10
CA LEU A 750 -4.46 -43.84 -30.95
C LEU A 750 -3.15 -43.10 -31.21
N MET A 751 -2.14 -43.71 -31.84
CA MET A 751 -0.87 -43.02 -32.11
C MET A 751 -0.99 -41.91 -33.17
N ASN A 752 -1.77 -42.11 -34.24
CA ASN A 752 -2.02 -41.03 -35.21
C ASN A 752 -2.85 -39.89 -34.60
N LEU A 753 -3.78 -40.20 -33.70
CA LEU A 753 -4.55 -39.19 -32.96
C LEU A 753 -3.67 -38.39 -31.99
N LEU A 754 -2.75 -39.05 -31.27
CA LEU A 754 -1.77 -38.41 -30.38
C LEU A 754 -0.84 -37.46 -31.15
N ASN A 755 -0.29 -37.93 -32.27
CA ASN A 755 0.57 -37.11 -33.14
C ASN A 755 -0.21 -35.93 -33.76
N GLY A 756 -1.43 -36.17 -34.23
CA GLY A 756 -2.30 -35.12 -34.78
C GLY A 756 -2.63 -34.02 -33.77
N LEU A 757 -2.97 -34.39 -32.52
CA LEU A 757 -3.23 -33.44 -31.43
C LEU A 757 -1.98 -32.63 -31.08
N ALA A 758 -0.81 -33.28 -30.99
CA ALA A 758 0.45 -32.62 -30.68
C ALA A 758 0.84 -31.59 -31.76
N VAL A 759 0.63 -31.92 -33.05
CA VAL A 759 0.93 -31.03 -34.18
C VAL A 759 -0.04 -29.85 -34.26
N ALA A 760 -1.35 -30.09 -34.11
CA ALA A 760 -2.38 -29.06 -34.20
C ALA A 760 -2.17 -27.91 -33.18
N ASP A 761 -1.71 -28.24 -31.98
CA ASP A 761 -1.51 -27.27 -30.90
C ASP A 761 -0.17 -26.48 -31.01
N THR A 762 0.75 -26.86 -31.89
CA THR A 762 2.15 -26.34 -31.86
C THR A 762 2.28 -24.82 -31.91
N GLY A 763 1.51 -24.15 -32.78
CA GLY A 763 1.56 -22.69 -32.94
C GLY A 763 1.07 -21.94 -31.69
N GLU A 764 -0.11 -22.32 -31.16
CA GLU A 764 -0.66 -21.72 -29.94
C GLU A 764 0.26 -21.99 -28.73
N ILE A 765 0.84 -23.21 -28.66
CA ILE A 765 1.84 -23.55 -27.64
C ILE A 765 3.10 -22.68 -27.78
N GLN A 766 3.57 -22.37 -28.99
CA GLN A 766 4.75 -21.53 -29.20
C GLN A 766 4.51 -20.09 -28.73
N ASP A 767 3.38 -19.48 -29.09
CA ASP A 767 3.02 -18.12 -28.66
C ASP A 767 2.86 -18.03 -27.13
N GLN A 768 2.24 -19.05 -26.52
CA GLN A 768 2.14 -19.17 -25.08
C GLN A 768 3.52 -19.39 -24.43
N ALA A 769 4.37 -20.26 -25.00
CA ALA A 769 5.70 -20.55 -24.48
C ALA A 769 6.64 -19.33 -24.50
N GLN A 770 6.50 -18.44 -25.49
CA GLN A 770 7.19 -17.13 -25.45
C GLN A 770 6.74 -16.29 -24.25
N ILE A 771 5.43 -16.18 -24.00
CA ILE A 771 4.90 -15.45 -22.82
C ILE A 771 5.40 -16.10 -21.53
N TYR A 772 5.34 -17.43 -21.42
CA TYR A 772 5.85 -18.15 -20.25
C TYR A 772 7.37 -18.05 -20.09
N GLY A 773 8.13 -17.89 -21.17
CA GLY A 773 9.56 -17.56 -21.11
C GLY A 773 9.83 -16.20 -20.48
N TYR A 774 9.02 -15.17 -20.80
CA TYR A 774 9.08 -13.88 -20.10
C TYR A 774 8.64 -13.99 -18.63
N VAL A 775 7.58 -14.77 -18.32
CA VAL A 775 7.15 -15.04 -16.94
C VAL A 775 8.27 -15.71 -16.14
N GLY A 776 8.89 -16.77 -16.66
CA GLY A 776 10.01 -17.45 -16.03
C GLY A 776 11.24 -16.56 -15.86
N ARG A 777 11.51 -15.66 -16.83
CA ARG A 777 12.57 -14.65 -16.72
C ARG A 777 12.29 -13.67 -15.57
N VAL A 778 11.05 -13.18 -15.44
CA VAL A 778 10.63 -12.33 -14.32
C VAL A 778 10.76 -13.08 -12.99
N GLU A 779 10.26 -14.30 -12.89
CA GLU A 779 10.32 -15.12 -11.67
C GLU A 779 11.75 -15.44 -11.23
N LEU A 780 12.66 -15.71 -12.17
CA LEU A 780 14.08 -15.96 -11.91
C LEU A 780 14.80 -14.69 -11.43
N ILE A 781 14.59 -13.55 -12.10
CA ILE A 781 15.20 -12.27 -11.71
C ILE A 781 14.66 -11.84 -10.34
N SER A 782 13.34 -11.93 -10.12
CA SER A 782 12.70 -11.58 -8.83
C SER A 782 13.19 -12.50 -7.71
N TYR A 783 13.35 -13.80 -7.97
CA TYR A 783 13.90 -14.74 -7.00
C TYR A 783 15.34 -14.37 -6.58
N ILE A 784 16.21 -14.06 -7.55
CA ILE A 784 17.60 -13.67 -7.26
C ILE A 784 17.66 -12.29 -6.59
N GLU A 785 16.81 -11.35 -6.99
CA GLU A 785 16.69 -10.03 -6.35
C GLU A 785 16.22 -10.16 -4.89
N SER A 786 15.22 -10.99 -4.59
CA SER A 786 14.80 -11.29 -3.21
C SER A 786 15.83 -12.12 -2.42
N MET A 787 16.60 -13.00 -3.07
CA MET A 787 17.69 -13.73 -2.41
C MET A 787 18.83 -12.79 -1.98
N LEU A 788 19.10 -11.73 -2.76
CA LEU A 788 20.20 -10.79 -2.55
C LEU A 788 19.82 -9.52 -1.77
N LEU A 789 18.61 -8.99 -1.92
CA LEU A 789 18.11 -7.86 -1.12
C LEU A 789 17.41 -8.32 0.14
N GLY A 790 17.07 -9.62 0.22
CA GLY A 790 16.15 -10.21 1.18
C GLY A 790 14.72 -10.16 0.68
N ASP A 791 13.83 -10.73 1.49
CA ASP A 791 12.39 -10.70 1.26
C ASP A 791 11.71 -9.70 2.22
N PRO A 792 11.81 -8.38 1.98
CA PRO A 792 11.18 -7.37 2.84
C PRO A 792 9.64 -7.39 2.77
N PHE A 793 9.05 -8.21 1.88
CA PHE A 793 7.63 -8.18 1.54
C PHE A 793 6.93 -9.55 1.62
N ASN A 794 7.56 -10.56 2.21
CA ASN A 794 7.03 -11.91 2.35
C ASN A 794 6.60 -12.54 0.99
N PHE A 795 7.35 -12.23 -0.05
CA PHE A 795 7.22 -12.74 -1.42
C PHE A 795 7.50 -14.26 -1.51
N LEU A 796 8.61 -14.71 -0.95
CA LEU A 796 9.05 -16.10 -0.94
C LEU A 796 8.28 -16.93 0.09
N SER A 797 7.72 -16.28 1.11
CA SER A 797 6.94 -16.94 2.17
C SER A 797 5.43 -17.04 1.86
N ASN A 798 4.82 -16.15 1.06
CA ASN A 798 3.37 -16.23 0.76
C ASN A 798 2.98 -17.17 -0.41
N TYR A 799 3.94 -17.89 -1.01
CA TYR A 799 3.67 -18.81 -2.12
C TYR A 799 3.96 -20.27 -1.73
N PRO A 800 3.05 -21.24 -2.00
CA PRO A 800 1.72 -21.08 -2.61
C PRO A 800 0.64 -20.53 -1.64
N PRO A 801 -0.43 -19.91 -2.15
CA PRO A 801 -1.42 -19.15 -1.35
C PRO A 801 -2.47 -20.02 -0.65
N PHE A 802 -2.08 -21.14 -0.04
CA PHE A 802 -3.00 -21.99 0.71
C PHE A 802 -3.31 -21.41 2.10
N LYS A 803 -4.58 -21.04 2.34
CA LYS A 803 -5.02 -20.40 3.60
C LYS A 803 -4.67 -21.19 4.87
N TRP A 804 -4.62 -22.52 4.79
CA TRP A 804 -4.28 -23.41 5.90
C TRP A 804 -2.77 -23.49 6.19
N LEU A 805 -1.91 -23.00 5.29
CA LEU A 805 -0.45 -23.05 5.46
C LEU A 805 0.14 -21.91 6.31
N ARG A 806 -0.69 -20.95 6.75
CA ARG A 806 -0.28 -19.82 7.60
C ARG A 806 0.34 -20.23 8.95
N TRP A 807 0.16 -21.49 9.36
CA TRP A 807 0.70 -22.07 10.59
C TRP A 807 2.17 -22.51 10.47
N VAL A 808 2.68 -22.73 9.26
CA VAL A 808 4.12 -22.95 9.04
C VAL A 808 4.82 -21.62 9.32
N PRO A 809 5.76 -21.50 10.27
CA PRO A 809 6.35 -20.21 10.61
C PRO A 809 7.01 -19.52 9.41
N ASP A 810 6.86 -18.21 9.30
CA ASP A 810 7.73 -17.40 8.43
C ASP A 810 9.12 -17.39 9.09
N CYS A 811 10.04 -18.20 8.56
CA CYS A 811 11.31 -18.47 9.23
C CYS A 811 12.24 -17.24 9.23
N ALA A 812 12.30 -16.59 10.39
CA ALA A 812 13.20 -15.50 10.74
C ALA A 812 14.72 -15.79 10.87
N PRO A 813 15.30 -17.01 10.67
CA PRO A 813 16.75 -17.18 10.68
C PRO A 813 17.48 -16.29 9.68
N CYS A 814 16.89 -15.90 8.55
CA CYS A 814 17.54 -14.99 7.60
C CYS A 814 17.51 -13.51 8.03
N SER A 815 16.58 -13.08 8.87
CA SER A 815 16.68 -11.78 9.57
C SER A 815 17.69 -11.83 10.72
N TRP A 816 17.95 -13.00 11.29
CA TRP A 816 18.91 -13.20 12.39
C TRP A 816 20.36 -13.42 11.90
N LEU A 817 20.60 -14.25 10.88
CA LEU A 817 21.87 -14.24 10.12
C LEU A 817 22.08 -12.89 9.42
N GLY A 818 20.98 -12.24 9.03
CA GLY A 818 20.95 -10.86 8.53
C GLY A 818 21.23 -9.78 9.59
N SER A 819 21.54 -10.13 10.85
CA SER A 819 22.14 -9.20 11.81
C SER A 819 23.65 -9.42 11.99
N VAL A 820 24.26 -10.35 11.26
CA VAL A 820 25.70 -10.62 11.29
C VAL A 820 26.41 -9.68 10.30
N SER A 821 27.20 -8.74 10.83
CA SER A 821 27.73 -7.59 10.07
C SER A 821 28.50 -7.90 8.76
N PRO A 822 29.34 -8.93 8.62
CA PRO A 822 29.96 -9.25 7.33
C PRO A 822 28.94 -9.72 6.28
N LEU A 823 27.89 -10.45 6.69
CA LEU A 823 26.85 -10.92 5.77
C LEU A 823 25.97 -9.75 5.31
N THR A 824 25.66 -8.78 6.17
CA THR A 824 24.91 -7.58 5.75
C THR A 824 25.70 -6.70 4.80
N GLN A 825 27.01 -6.53 5.01
CA GLN A 825 27.87 -5.77 4.09
C GLN A 825 28.00 -6.47 2.73
N LEU A 826 28.23 -7.78 2.71
CA LEU A 826 28.27 -8.57 1.47
C LEU A 826 26.93 -8.51 0.73
N ARG A 827 25.81 -8.62 1.46
CA ARG A 827 24.45 -8.54 0.94
C ARG A 827 24.13 -7.16 0.35
N ALA A 828 24.47 -6.08 1.06
CA ALA A 828 24.30 -4.71 0.55
C ALA A 828 25.18 -4.44 -0.70
N TRP A 829 26.40 -4.97 -0.72
CA TRP A 829 27.33 -4.83 -1.84
C TRP A 829 26.89 -5.62 -3.09
N LEU A 830 26.45 -6.86 -2.93
CA LEU A 830 25.89 -7.68 -4.02
C LEU A 830 24.53 -7.14 -4.49
N GLY A 831 23.61 -6.89 -3.55
CA GLY A 831 22.26 -6.41 -3.82
C GLY A 831 22.26 -5.04 -4.50
N GLY A 832 23.09 -4.10 -4.03
CA GLY A 832 23.26 -2.80 -4.68
C GLY A 832 23.67 -2.94 -6.15
N ARG A 833 24.56 -3.88 -6.49
CA ARG A 833 24.97 -4.16 -7.87
C ARG A 833 23.86 -4.77 -8.75
N THR A 834 22.81 -5.35 -8.17
CA THR A 834 21.66 -5.89 -8.93
C THR A 834 20.56 -4.87 -9.25
N LEU A 835 20.61 -3.67 -8.67
CA LEU A 835 19.65 -2.59 -8.89
C LEU A 835 20.05 -1.75 -10.11
N LEU A 836 19.14 -1.61 -11.06
CA LEU A 836 19.36 -0.79 -12.25
C LEU A 836 19.19 0.69 -11.92
N PHE A 837 18.13 1.09 -11.20
CA PHE A 837 17.82 2.51 -10.99
C PHE A 837 18.80 3.22 -10.04
N PHE A 838 19.54 2.48 -9.22
CA PHE A 838 20.55 3.06 -8.33
C PHE A 838 21.90 3.28 -9.03
N ASN A 839 22.36 2.30 -9.82
CA ASN A 839 23.71 2.31 -10.38
C ASN A 839 23.78 2.56 -11.89
N THR A 840 22.85 2.00 -12.68
CA THR A 840 22.97 1.99 -14.15
C THR A 840 22.07 3.00 -14.84
N LEU A 841 20.86 3.25 -14.31
CA LEU A 841 19.81 4.09 -14.88
C LEU A 841 19.32 5.15 -13.87
N PRO A 842 20.17 6.11 -13.44
CA PRO A 842 19.81 7.09 -12.41
C PRO A 842 18.62 7.96 -12.78
N ASN A 843 18.48 8.26 -14.08
CA ASN A 843 17.39 9.07 -14.64
C ASN A 843 16.13 8.24 -14.98
N LYS A 844 16.14 6.93 -14.74
CA LYS A 844 15.03 5.98 -15.02
C LYS A 844 14.59 5.90 -16.49
N ASN A 845 15.35 6.50 -17.41
CA ASN A 845 15.13 6.46 -18.85
C ASN A 845 16.37 5.84 -19.52
N LEU A 846 16.17 5.24 -20.70
CA LEU A 846 17.24 4.70 -21.54
C LEU A 846 17.11 5.24 -22.96
N THR A 847 18.20 5.73 -23.53
CA THR A 847 18.29 6.15 -24.93
C THR A 847 19.15 5.18 -25.75
N VAL A 848 18.65 4.79 -26.92
CA VAL A 848 19.23 3.77 -27.80
C VAL A 848 19.43 4.34 -29.21
N LEU A 849 20.61 4.11 -29.79
CA LEU A 849 20.96 4.52 -31.16
C LEU A 849 20.97 3.29 -32.12
N PRO A 850 19.81 2.84 -32.62
CA PRO A 850 19.68 1.52 -33.28
C PRO A 850 20.41 1.37 -34.61
N ASN A 851 20.71 2.48 -35.30
CA ASN A 851 21.27 2.46 -36.66
C ASN A 851 22.81 2.64 -36.67
N GLN A 852 23.44 2.74 -35.50
CA GLN A 852 24.90 2.77 -35.37
C GLN A 852 25.48 1.35 -35.30
N ARG A 853 26.77 1.20 -35.66
CA ARG A 853 27.46 -0.11 -35.56
C ARG A 853 27.42 -0.61 -34.10
N ASN A 854 26.85 -1.80 -33.91
CA ASN A 854 26.59 -2.44 -32.62
C ASN A 854 25.60 -1.70 -31.68
N TRP A 855 24.74 -0.81 -32.22
CA TRP A 855 23.72 -0.01 -31.52
C TRP A 855 24.09 0.42 -30.09
N GLN A 856 24.81 1.52 -29.97
CA GLN A 856 25.28 1.99 -28.68
C GLN A 856 24.11 2.53 -27.83
N LEU A 857 24.09 2.13 -26.55
CA LEU A 857 23.34 2.83 -25.52
C LEU A 857 24.06 4.15 -25.23
N ASP A 858 23.30 5.22 -25.01
CA ASP A 858 23.89 6.52 -24.70
C ASP A 858 24.59 6.48 -23.32
N PRO A 859 25.89 6.79 -23.24
CA PRO A 859 26.61 6.82 -21.96
C PRO A 859 26.06 7.85 -20.97
N ASN A 860 25.26 8.82 -21.41
CA ASN A 860 24.62 9.80 -20.53
C ASN A 860 23.35 9.26 -19.84
N THR A 861 22.73 8.19 -20.36
CA THR A 861 21.55 7.56 -19.75
C THR A 861 21.86 6.22 -19.09
N CYS A 862 22.82 5.46 -19.63
CA CYS A 862 23.26 4.19 -19.07
C CYS A 862 24.75 4.19 -18.69
N ASN A 863 25.05 4.10 -17.40
CA ASN A 863 26.42 4.05 -16.87
C ASN A 863 27.19 2.74 -17.20
N ALA A 864 26.54 1.78 -17.87
CA ALA A 864 27.06 0.45 -18.12
C ALA A 864 27.02 0.08 -19.62
N ARG A 865 28.04 -0.63 -20.09
CA ARG A 865 28.13 -1.13 -21.48
C ARG A 865 27.27 -2.39 -21.68
N PHE A 866 25.96 -2.19 -21.79
CA PHE A 866 25.02 -3.24 -22.19
C PHE A 866 24.70 -3.16 -23.68
N SER A 867 24.17 -4.25 -24.24
CA SER A 867 23.69 -4.34 -25.62
C SER A 867 22.32 -4.98 -25.62
N LEU A 868 21.26 -4.25 -25.98
CA LEU A 868 19.91 -4.81 -26.04
C LEU A 868 19.79 -5.87 -27.15
N ASP A 869 18.88 -6.82 -26.97
CA ASP A 869 18.48 -7.77 -28.01
C ASP A 869 17.88 -7.02 -29.23
N LYS A 870 18.22 -7.50 -30.43
CA LYS A 870 17.80 -6.89 -31.69
C LYS A 870 16.28 -6.93 -31.85
N GLN A 871 15.63 -8.00 -31.40
CA GLN A 871 14.17 -8.13 -31.53
C GLN A 871 13.44 -7.00 -30.81
N ILE A 872 13.88 -6.65 -29.60
CA ILE A 872 13.30 -5.56 -28.79
C ILE A 872 13.41 -4.21 -29.51
N ILE A 873 14.50 -3.98 -30.23
CA ILE A 873 14.73 -2.76 -31.03
C ILE A 873 13.82 -2.71 -32.25
N GLU A 874 13.62 -3.84 -32.95
CA GLU A 874 12.71 -3.89 -34.10
C GLU A 874 11.23 -3.81 -33.65
N ASP A 875 10.87 -4.41 -32.52
CA ASP A 875 9.55 -4.26 -31.89
C ASP A 875 9.28 -2.79 -31.50
N ALA A 876 10.27 -2.09 -30.93
CA ALA A 876 10.17 -0.66 -30.66
C ALA A 876 10.06 0.19 -31.94
N LYS A 877 10.83 -0.13 -33.00
CA LYS A 877 10.73 0.56 -34.30
C LYS A 877 9.36 0.37 -34.95
N THR A 878 8.82 -0.85 -34.97
CA THR A 878 7.50 -1.13 -35.57
C THR A 878 6.38 -0.40 -34.84
N LEU A 879 6.45 -0.30 -33.51
CA LEU A 879 5.55 0.50 -32.68
C LEU A 879 5.67 2.01 -32.97
N LEU A 880 6.89 2.52 -33.16
CA LEU A 880 7.09 3.93 -33.55
C LEU A 880 6.60 4.23 -34.98
N ILE A 881 6.72 3.28 -35.90
CA ILE A 881 6.18 3.39 -37.27
C ILE A 881 4.65 3.41 -37.24
N SER A 882 4.01 2.52 -36.48
CA SER A 882 2.55 2.48 -36.36
C SER A 882 1.97 3.71 -35.67
N LYS A 883 2.72 4.36 -34.76
CA LYS A 883 2.38 5.68 -34.20
C LYS A 883 2.44 6.82 -35.23
N ARG A 884 3.45 6.84 -36.11
CA ARG A 884 3.63 7.92 -37.10
C ARG A 884 2.62 7.85 -38.25
N GLN A 885 2.27 6.66 -38.73
CA GLN A 885 1.30 6.47 -39.83
C GLN A 885 0.02 7.33 -39.70
N PRO A 886 -0.75 7.32 -38.58
CA PRO A 886 -1.93 8.17 -38.44
C PRO A 886 -1.61 9.67 -38.29
N GLN A 887 -0.44 10.06 -37.76
CA GLN A 887 -0.02 11.46 -37.72
C GLN A 887 0.31 11.99 -39.12
N ASP A 888 1.01 11.20 -39.93
CA ASP A 888 1.35 11.55 -41.31
C ASP A 888 0.06 11.67 -42.15
N ASP A 889 -0.89 10.74 -42.01
CA ASP A 889 -2.19 10.73 -42.71
C ASP A 889 -3.07 11.96 -42.36
N VAL A 890 -3.02 12.43 -41.10
CA VAL A 890 -3.72 13.65 -40.65
C VAL A 890 -2.99 14.90 -41.13
N SER A 891 -1.66 14.91 -41.07
CA SER A 891 -0.83 16.04 -41.51
C SER A 891 -0.99 16.28 -43.01
N GLU A 892 -0.97 15.22 -43.82
CA GLU A 892 -1.19 15.31 -45.26
C GLU A 892 -2.60 15.82 -45.59
N ARG A 893 -3.64 15.40 -44.84
CA ARG A 893 -5.00 15.93 -44.98
C ARG A 893 -5.10 17.41 -44.63
N LEU A 894 -4.39 17.87 -43.59
CA LEU A 894 -4.33 19.28 -43.22
C LEU A 894 -3.61 20.10 -44.30
N GLU A 895 -2.46 19.64 -44.79
CA GLU A 895 -1.73 20.33 -45.86
C GLU A 895 -2.54 20.35 -47.18
N GLN A 896 -3.31 19.30 -47.47
CA GLN A 896 -4.28 19.29 -48.58
C GLN A 896 -5.47 20.25 -48.37
N LEU A 897 -5.87 20.51 -47.11
CA LEU A 897 -6.91 21.49 -46.78
C LEU A 897 -6.38 22.92 -46.89
N GLU A 898 -5.17 23.20 -46.41
CA GLU A 898 -4.49 24.50 -46.58
C GLU A 898 -4.29 24.81 -48.07
N LYS A 899 -3.74 23.87 -48.86
CA LYS A 899 -3.61 24.01 -50.32
C LYS A 899 -4.95 24.18 -51.05
N LYS A 900 -6.08 23.74 -50.47
CA LYS A 900 -7.44 24.03 -50.98
C LYS A 900 -7.90 25.42 -50.56
N LEU A 901 -7.63 25.83 -49.33
CA LEU A 901 -7.97 27.15 -48.79
C LEU A 901 -7.24 28.26 -49.57
N ASP A 902 -5.94 28.10 -49.82
CA ASP A 902 -5.14 29.03 -50.65
C ASP A 902 -5.65 29.13 -52.09
N ARG A 903 -6.08 28.01 -52.67
CA ARG A 903 -6.73 27.98 -54.00
C ARG A 903 -8.11 28.65 -54.02
N LEU A 904 -8.80 28.73 -52.89
CA LEU A 904 -10.06 29.46 -52.76
C LEU A 904 -9.80 30.95 -52.53
N LEU A 905 -8.86 31.31 -51.65
CA LEU A 905 -8.40 32.69 -51.43
C LEU A 905 -7.89 33.34 -52.72
N SER A 906 -6.99 32.67 -53.45
CA SER A 906 -6.49 33.15 -54.75
C SER A 906 -7.54 33.19 -55.87
N ARG A 907 -8.70 32.54 -55.69
CA ARG A 907 -9.88 32.66 -56.59
C ARG A 907 -10.88 33.72 -56.15
N LEU A 908 -10.82 34.17 -54.89
CA LEU A 908 -11.62 35.28 -54.35
C LEU A 908 -10.90 36.63 -54.52
N LEU A 909 -9.58 36.62 -54.63
CA LEU A 909 -8.74 37.82 -54.81
C LEU A 909 -8.60 38.41 -56.25
N PRO A 910 -9.05 37.81 -57.37
CA PRO A 910 -8.99 38.47 -58.68
C PRO A 910 -10.26 39.32 -58.93
N ALA A 911 -10.44 40.38 -58.14
CA ALA A 911 -11.59 41.29 -58.28
C ALA A 911 -11.31 42.78 -57.97
N GLU A 912 -10.12 43.17 -57.50
CA GLU A 912 -9.80 44.58 -57.17
C GLU A 912 -9.08 45.34 -58.30
N ASP A 913 -8.38 44.66 -59.22
CA ASP A 913 -7.63 45.29 -60.33
C ASP A 913 -8.49 45.72 -61.55
N ALA A 914 -9.82 45.80 -61.39
CA ALA A 914 -10.76 46.09 -62.49
C ALA A 914 -11.35 47.52 -62.47
N VAL A 915 -10.83 48.41 -61.62
CA VAL A 915 -11.24 49.84 -61.57
C VAL A 915 -10.00 50.74 -61.52
N ALA A 916 -9.48 51.05 -62.71
CA ALA A 916 -8.44 52.06 -62.96
C ALA A 916 -8.88 52.99 -64.11
#